data_AF-A0A498JSH8-F1
#
_entry.id   AF-A0A498JSH8-F1
#
_cell.length_a   1.000
_cell.length_b   1.000
_cell.length_c   1.000
_cell.angle_alpha   90.00
_cell.angle_beta   90.00
_cell.angle_gamma   90.00
#
_symmetry.space_group_name_H-M   'P 1'
#
loop_
_entity.id
_entity.type
_entity.pdbx_description
1 polymer ?
#
loop_
_entity_poly.entity_id
_entity_poly.type
_entity_poly.pdbx_seq_one_letter_code
_entity_poly.pdbx_strand_id
1 'polypeptide(L)'
;MANSSDPSSCLSFTSSPHISNASITPNSSASDPPPTPDLLTNLSSNLGRLLADSGGDYSDAEITVEGVPVAVHRCILASRSEFFAELFRRENGDSEQEGKPKYCMSDLLPFGHVGYEAFLVFLSFVYTAKVRDFPVEVSSCVHNVCGHEACRPAIEFSLELMCASSVFGMPDLVSILQRQLIDFVLKALADDVIPILVVAFHCQLSQLIDQCIERVAHSDLDSISLEKALPDEVVEKIKILRRNSQHCCDPNMPAVDPLREKRIRRIHKALDSDDVELMKLLLTESDVTLDEANALHYAAAYCDPKVVAEVLGLGLADVNLRDSRGYTVLHIAVMRKEPSIIILLLSNGARASEPTLEGESAVSICRRLTRQKDYHTKTERGQEANKDRICIDVLEREMQRNPMAGEASISSQITPNDLHMRLLKLENRVAFARLLFPAEAKLAMAISQADTTPEFAGISSLKGSSGNLMEVDLNETPTVQNKRLLSRLESLVKTVSMGRHYFPHCSEVLDKFLQVDLPDLCVLETGTTDEQKIKRQRFLELKEEVQKAFDKDKADKNLSGLSSSSSSLPPKKVGRKSKVMTIKSYQNQAGVLVKNYLLADPFIPYTSVIGGIILCKMVYDLTHLISTFYIKAYGSLTKIQRIEWNSRGISSIHAIFITALSLYFVFWSDLFSDQQHLGLITFRSSPLSVFGLGVSVGYFCSDLGMLLWLYPCLGGMEYVFHHSLAGIAVAYSMFSGEGQLYTYMILISEITTPEINMRWYLDTAGLKRSSAYLLNGIVIFLSWLAARILLFGYMFYHVYLHYDMIIQMHTYGYLLVFVVPSVLAVMNLMWFGKIIKGLMKQLAKMQ
;
A
#
# COMPACT_ATOMS: atom_id res chain seq x y z
N MET A 1 37.74 -1.62 -26.49
CA MET A 1 37.96 -1.12 -27.87
C MET A 1 36.57 -0.79 -28.41
N ALA A 2 36.16 0.43 -28.71
CA ALA A 2 36.89 1.63 -29.12
C ALA A 2 36.34 2.89 -28.41
N ASN A 3 37.24 3.82 -28.12
CA ASN A 3 36.92 5.19 -27.68
C ASN A 3 36.35 5.97 -28.86
N SER A 4 35.25 6.68 -28.65
CA SER A 4 34.87 7.84 -29.48
C SER A 4 34.76 9.05 -28.55
N SER A 5 35.78 9.89 -28.66
CA SER A 5 35.89 11.22 -28.09
C SER A 5 35.24 12.21 -29.05
N ASP A 6 34.29 12.99 -28.56
CA ASP A 6 33.80 14.21 -29.21
C ASP A 6 33.84 15.39 -28.22
N PRO A 7 33.96 16.64 -28.71
CA PRO A 7 34.89 17.61 -28.14
C PRO A 7 34.23 18.67 -27.26
N SER A 8 34.91 19.02 -26.17
CA SER A 8 34.63 20.17 -25.31
C SER A 8 35.02 21.48 -26.03
N SER A 9 34.02 22.29 -26.40
CA SER A 9 34.24 23.65 -26.91
C SER A 9 34.35 24.66 -25.75
N CYS A 10 35.58 24.94 -25.30
CA CYS A 10 35.85 26.12 -24.46
C CYS A 10 35.86 27.37 -25.35
N LEU A 11 34.86 28.24 -25.20
CA LEU A 11 34.85 29.57 -25.80
C LEU A 11 35.83 30.47 -25.05
N SER A 12 37.01 30.67 -25.62
CA SER A 12 37.94 31.74 -25.22
C SER A 12 37.91 32.82 -26.31
N PHE A 13 37.48 34.03 -25.96
CA PHE A 13 37.61 35.20 -26.83
C PHE A 13 38.45 36.26 -26.15
N THR A 14 39.55 36.60 -26.81
CA THR A 14 40.47 37.70 -26.49
C THR A 14 39.85 39.03 -26.92
N SER A 15 39.73 40.00 -26.02
CA SER A 15 39.39 41.39 -26.36
C SER A 15 40.67 42.21 -26.62
N SER A 16 40.66 42.96 -27.72
CA SER A 16 41.72 43.90 -28.13
C SER A 16 41.75 45.17 -27.24
N PRO A 17 42.91 45.79 -26.97
CA PRO A 17 42.96 47.05 -26.25
C PRO A 17 42.95 48.26 -27.20
N HIS A 18 42.16 49.28 -26.84
CA HIS A 18 42.20 50.61 -27.44
C HIS A 18 43.50 51.34 -27.06
N ILE A 19 44.16 51.92 -28.06
CA ILE A 19 45.35 52.76 -27.96
C ILE A 19 44.92 54.19 -27.59
N SER A 20 45.53 54.75 -26.55
CA SER A 20 45.66 56.20 -26.38
C SER A 20 47.12 56.58 -26.13
N ASN A 21 47.63 57.43 -27.02
CA ASN A 21 49.00 57.97 -27.03
C ASN A 21 49.23 58.93 -25.86
N ALA A 22 50.33 58.74 -25.12
CA ALA A 22 51.03 59.82 -24.44
C ALA A 22 52.54 59.56 -24.45
N SER A 23 53.29 60.62 -24.72
CA SER A 23 54.69 60.66 -25.16
C SER A 23 55.73 60.43 -24.05
N ILE A 24 56.83 59.80 -24.49
CA ILE A 24 58.04 59.34 -23.80
C ILE A 24 58.86 60.49 -23.16
N THR A 25 59.34 60.27 -21.93
CA THR A 25 60.74 60.53 -21.53
C THR A 25 61.28 59.31 -20.77
N PRO A 26 62.53 58.87 -21.00
CA PRO A 26 63.01 57.59 -20.50
C PRO A 26 63.79 57.77 -19.20
N ASN A 27 63.42 57.06 -18.14
CA ASN A 27 64.36 56.75 -17.06
C ASN A 27 64.24 55.27 -16.70
N SER A 28 65.37 54.61 -16.86
CA SER A 28 65.62 53.20 -16.68
C SER A 28 65.40 52.75 -15.23
N SER A 29 64.38 51.92 -15.03
CA SER A 29 64.40 50.86 -14.03
C SER A 29 63.85 49.60 -14.68
N ALA A 30 64.49 48.47 -14.38
CA ALA A 30 64.31 47.17 -15.03
C ALA A 30 62.83 46.81 -15.22
N SER A 31 62.40 46.74 -16.48
CA SER A 31 61.13 46.13 -16.85
C SER A 31 61.32 44.62 -16.72
N ASP A 32 60.82 44.03 -15.64
CA ASP A 32 60.54 42.60 -15.61
C ASP A 32 59.70 42.24 -16.84
N PRO A 33 60.00 41.13 -17.55
CA PRO A 33 59.14 40.69 -18.64
C PRO A 33 57.72 40.50 -18.10
N PRO A 34 56.66 40.88 -18.85
CA PRO A 34 55.30 40.67 -18.39
C PRO A 34 55.13 39.20 -17.98
N PRO A 35 54.51 38.92 -16.81
CA PRO A 35 54.38 37.56 -16.33
C PRO A 35 53.73 36.71 -17.43
N THR A 36 54.37 35.59 -17.77
CA THR A 36 53.85 34.67 -18.77
C THR A 36 52.41 34.27 -18.40
N PRO A 37 51.49 34.09 -19.36
CA PRO A 37 50.08 33.75 -19.08
C PRO A 37 49.91 32.57 -18.11
N ASP A 38 50.85 31.63 -18.14
CA ASP A 38 50.92 30.48 -17.23
C ASP A 38 51.13 30.88 -15.76
N LEU A 39 51.89 31.94 -15.50
CA LEU A 39 52.23 32.39 -14.14
C LEU A 39 51.03 33.08 -13.48
N LEU A 40 50.30 33.91 -14.23
CA LEU A 40 49.05 34.54 -13.78
C LEU A 40 47.92 33.51 -13.60
N THR A 41 47.88 32.50 -14.47
CA THR A 41 46.93 31.38 -14.35
C THR A 41 47.21 30.56 -13.10
N ASN A 42 48.49 30.30 -12.79
CA ASN A 42 48.90 29.62 -11.56
C ASN A 42 48.58 30.47 -10.31
N LEU A 43 48.78 31.79 -10.35
CA LEU A 43 48.41 32.67 -9.25
C LEU A 43 46.89 32.66 -9.01
N SER A 44 46.08 32.78 -10.07
CA SER A 44 44.62 32.67 -9.99
C SER A 44 44.17 31.34 -9.38
N SER A 45 44.79 30.22 -9.80
CA SER A 45 44.52 28.91 -9.21
C SER A 45 44.88 28.83 -7.73
N ASN A 46 46.03 29.40 -7.34
CA ASN A 46 46.47 29.45 -5.94
C ASN A 46 45.54 30.31 -5.07
N LEU A 47 45.06 31.45 -5.57
CA LEU A 47 44.05 32.26 -4.86
C LEU A 47 42.74 31.49 -4.69
N GLY A 48 42.31 30.75 -5.72
CA GLY A 48 41.12 29.90 -5.62
C GLY A 48 41.22 28.79 -4.56
N ARG A 49 42.42 28.30 -4.24
CA ARG A 49 42.63 27.31 -3.18
C ARG A 49 42.32 27.85 -1.77
N LEU A 50 42.43 29.16 -1.57
CA LEU A 50 42.08 29.79 -0.28
C LEU A 50 40.61 29.62 0.10
N LEU A 51 39.73 29.34 -0.88
CA LEU A 51 38.31 29.05 -0.65
C LEU A 51 38.05 27.57 -0.27
N ALA A 52 38.98 26.66 -0.56
CA ALA A 52 38.82 25.22 -0.33
C ALA A 52 39.38 24.75 1.04
N ASP A 53 40.42 25.42 1.54
CA ASP A 53 41.00 25.15 2.87
C ASP A 53 40.23 25.91 3.96
N SER A 54 39.04 25.41 4.31
CA SER A 54 38.20 25.95 5.40
C SER A 54 38.84 25.83 6.81
N GLY A 55 39.99 25.16 6.92
CA GLY A 55 40.75 24.98 8.17
C GLY A 55 41.94 25.93 8.36
N GLY A 56 42.18 26.88 7.43
CA GLY A 56 43.30 27.83 7.54
C GLY A 56 42.90 29.15 8.21
N ASP A 57 43.66 29.60 9.21
CA ASP A 57 43.47 30.86 9.95
C ASP A 57 43.65 32.16 9.13
N TYR A 58 43.82 32.07 7.81
CA TYR A 58 44.22 33.18 6.94
C TYR A 58 43.09 34.16 6.55
N SER A 59 41.83 33.81 6.82
CA SER A 59 40.68 34.68 6.55
C SER A 59 40.58 35.82 7.57
N ASP A 60 40.20 37.01 7.11
CA ASP A 60 40.13 38.21 7.95
C ASP A 60 38.72 38.82 8.04
N ALA A 61 37.71 38.14 7.49
CA ALA A 61 36.28 38.45 7.63
C ALA A 61 35.41 37.19 7.41
N GLU A 62 34.16 37.24 7.87
CA GLU A 62 33.14 36.20 7.65
C GLU A 62 31.84 36.79 7.09
N ILE A 63 31.22 36.11 6.13
CA ILE A 63 29.90 36.45 5.61
C ILE A 63 28.98 35.26 5.87
N THR A 64 27.90 35.46 6.62
CA THR A 64 26.92 34.43 6.94
C THR A 64 25.86 34.37 5.84
N VAL A 65 25.71 33.21 5.20
CA VAL A 65 24.72 32.93 4.14
C VAL A 65 23.87 31.76 4.59
N GLU A 66 22.55 31.93 4.63
CA GLU A 66 21.60 30.88 5.09
C GLU A 66 21.98 30.28 6.47
N GLY A 67 22.54 31.10 7.36
CA GLY A 67 23.00 30.68 8.70
C GLY A 67 24.38 29.99 8.73
N VAL A 68 25.03 29.81 7.57
CA VAL A 68 26.36 29.21 7.46
C VAL A 68 27.42 30.30 7.30
N PRO A 69 28.43 30.39 8.18
CA PRO A 69 29.51 31.35 8.05
C PRO A 69 30.48 30.96 6.92
N VAL A 70 30.77 31.90 6.02
CA VAL A 70 31.73 31.76 4.93
C VAL A 70 32.92 32.67 5.19
N ALA A 71 34.10 32.08 5.34
CA ALA A 71 35.35 32.81 5.53
C ALA A 71 35.80 33.51 4.23
N VAL A 72 36.12 34.80 4.32
CA VAL A 72 36.53 35.63 3.16
C VAL A 72 37.76 36.49 3.48
N HIS A 73 38.39 37.00 2.41
CA HIS A 73 39.57 37.86 2.48
C HIS A 73 39.22 39.26 1.98
N ARG A 74 39.24 40.25 2.89
CA ARG A 74 38.83 41.63 2.60
C ARG A 74 39.64 42.26 1.49
N CYS A 75 40.95 42.03 1.47
CA CYS A 75 41.84 42.58 0.44
C CYS A 75 41.49 42.10 -0.98
N ILE A 76 41.10 40.82 -1.14
CA ILE A 76 40.73 40.26 -2.43
C ILE A 76 39.38 40.83 -2.87
N LEU A 77 38.37 40.81 -1.99
CA LEU A 77 37.03 41.33 -2.29
C LEU A 77 37.07 42.83 -2.63
N ALA A 78 37.72 43.65 -1.79
CA ALA A 78 37.85 45.09 -2.02
C ALA A 78 38.62 45.43 -3.30
N SER A 79 39.62 44.62 -3.69
CA SER A 79 40.37 44.85 -4.92
C SER A 79 39.56 44.61 -6.20
N ARG A 80 38.49 43.83 -6.12
CA ARG A 80 37.69 43.39 -7.28
C ARG A 80 36.30 44.01 -7.33
N SER A 81 35.82 44.51 -6.21
CA SER A 81 34.47 45.04 -6.05
C SER A 81 34.51 46.37 -5.29
N GLU A 82 34.03 47.42 -5.95
CA GLU A 82 33.89 48.75 -5.33
C GLU A 82 32.93 48.72 -4.14
N PHE A 83 31.89 47.90 -4.20
CA PHE A 83 30.96 47.68 -3.10
C PHE A 83 31.68 47.21 -1.83
N PHE A 84 32.48 46.14 -1.94
CA PHE A 84 33.21 45.61 -0.78
C PHE A 84 34.32 46.56 -0.32
N ALA A 85 34.96 47.30 -1.23
CA ALA A 85 35.93 48.33 -0.88
C ALA A 85 35.30 49.42 0.00
N GLU A 86 34.12 49.92 -0.36
CA GLU A 86 33.40 50.92 0.42
C GLU A 86 32.83 50.35 1.72
N LEU A 87 32.31 49.11 1.69
CA LEU A 87 31.82 48.40 2.89
C LEU A 87 32.90 48.33 3.98
N PHE A 88 34.09 47.84 3.63
CA PHE A 88 35.18 47.67 4.59
C PHE A 88 35.82 49.00 4.99
N ARG A 89 35.71 50.05 4.16
CA ARG A 89 36.20 51.39 4.51
C ARG A 89 35.35 52.05 5.61
N ARG A 90 34.03 51.81 5.61
CA ARG A 90 33.10 52.40 6.58
C ARG A 90 33.28 51.85 8.00
N GLU A 91 33.69 50.59 8.15
CA GLU A 91 33.86 49.96 9.48
C GLU A 91 35.13 50.36 10.22
N ASN A 92 36.18 50.82 9.52
CA ASN A 92 37.41 51.30 10.18
C ASN A 92 37.18 52.55 11.06
N GLY A 93 35.96 53.11 11.08
CA GLY A 93 35.60 54.30 11.85
C GLY A 93 35.02 54.06 13.24
N ASP A 94 34.40 52.92 13.56
CA ASP A 94 33.43 52.88 14.70
C ASP A 94 33.37 51.61 15.59
N SER A 95 34.27 50.62 15.53
CA SER A 95 34.22 49.53 16.55
C SER A 95 35.55 48.83 16.88
N GLU A 96 36.00 49.02 18.13
CA GLU A 96 36.97 48.15 18.82
C GLU A 96 36.28 46.83 19.26
N GLN A 97 35.79 46.01 18.31
CA GLN A 97 35.37 44.64 18.62
C GLN A 97 36.55 43.69 18.37
N GLU A 98 37.07 43.05 19.43
CA GLU A 98 38.06 41.98 19.33
C GLU A 98 37.46 40.77 18.59
N GLY A 99 37.72 40.66 17.28
CA GLY A 99 37.29 39.53 16.46
C GLY A 99 37.37 39.78 14.95
N LYS A 100 37.19 38.73 14.14
CA LYS A 100 36.99 38.88 12.68
C LYS A 100 35.62 39.53 12.43
N PRO A 101 35.52 40.59 11.59
CA PRO A 101 34.24 41.21 11.25
C PRO A 101 33.30 40.21 10.58
N LYS A 102 32.01 40.29 10.93
CA LYS A 102 30.96 39.36 10.47
C LYS A 102 29.83 40.13 9.79
N TYR A 103 29.51 39.73 8.57
CA TYR A 103 28.40 40.30 7.81
C TYR A 103 27.30 39.26 7.59
N CYS A 104 26.07 39.71 7.46
CA CYS A 104 24.94 38.85 7.07
C CYS A 104 24.57 39.15 5.61
N MET A 105 24.45 38.11 4.79
CA MET A 105 24.12 38.27 3.36
C MET A 105 22.81 39.04 3.14
N SER A 106 21.78 38.77 3.94
CA SER A 106 20.48 39.43 3.83
C SER A 106 20.54 40.93 4.06
N ASP A 107 21.52 41.41 4.84
CA ASP A 107 21.70 42.85 5.11
C ASP A 107 22.47 43.55 3.98
N LEU A 108 23.23 42.79 3.19
CA LEU A 108 24.02 43.29 2.06
C LEU A 108 23.21 43.39 0.76
N LEU A 109 22.10 42.67 0.66
CA LEU A 109 21.26 42.60 -0.54
C LEU A 109 20.05 43.54 -0.43
N PRO A 110 19.96 44.60 -1.26
CA PRO A 110 18.78 45.47 -1.29
C PRO A 110 17.56 44.80 -1.93
N PHE A 111 17.78 43.78 -2.75
CA PHE A 111 16.75 42.97 -3.40
C PHE A 111 17.27 41.58 -3.72
N GLY A 112 16.35 40.65 -3.94
CA GLY A 112 16.67 39.27 -4.28
C GLY A 112 17.16 38.44 -3.10
N HIS A 113 17.59 37.22 -3.41
CA HIS A 113 18.16 36.26 -2.47
C HIS A 113 19.41 35.64 -3.12
N VAL A 114 20.40 35.28 -2.30
CA VAL A 114 21.59 34.56 -2.76
C VAL A 114 21.81 33.39 -1.80
N GLY A 115 21.63 32.17 -2.31
CA GLY A 115 21.87 30.96 -1.54
C GLY A 115 23.36 30.67 -1.34
N TYR A 116 23.66 29.75 -0.43
CA TYR A 116 25.04 29.40 -0.07
C TYR A 116 25.89 28.99 -1.29
N GLU A 117 25.39 28.08 -2.13
CA GLU A 117 26.14 27.57 -3.30
C GLU A 117 26.36 28.66 -4.36
N ALA A 118 25.34 29.51 -4.59
CA ALA A 118 25.47 30.62 -5.53
C ALA A 118 26.53 31.61 -5.03
N PHE A 119 26.57 31.88 -3.73
CA PHE A 119 27.61 32.73 -3.15
C PHE A 119 29.02 32.13 -3.29
N LEU A 120 29.18 30.81 -3.12
CA LEU A 120 30.48 30.16 -3.34
C LEU A 120 30.95 30.24 -4.80
N VAL A 121 30.03 30.09 -5.77
CA VAL A 121 30.36 30.25 -7.20
C VAL A 121 30.73 31.71 -7.50
N PHE A 122 29.99 32.67 -6.93
CA PHE A 122 30.33 34.09 -7.00
C PHE A 122 31.73 34.36 -6.43
N LEU A 123 32.04 33.88 -5.23
CA LEU A 123 33.36 34.03 -4.62
C LEU A 123 34.45 33.38 -5.48
N SER A 124 34.22 32.19 -6.02
CA SER A 124 35.17 31.57 -6.94
C SER A 124 35.46 32.47 -8.13
N PHE A 125 34.44 33.12 -8.70
CA PHE A 125 34.66 34.08 -9.77
C PHE A 125 35.49 35.28 -9.30
N VAL A 126 35.18 35.86 -8.14
CA VAL A 126 35.95 37.00 -7.60
C VAL A 126 37.43 36.65 -7.39
N TYR A 127 37.72 35.43 -6.92
CA TYR A 127 39.09 35.01 -6.61
C TYR A 127 39.88 34.57 -7.86
N THR A 128 39.21 33.95 -8.83
CA THR A 128 39.88 33.32 -9.99
C THR A 128 39.66 34.04 -11.32
N ALA A 129 38.68 34.94 -11.39
CA ALA A 129 38.14 35.53 -12.62
C ALA A 129 37.62 34.48 -13.64
N LYS A 130 37.30 33.27 -13.19
CA LYS A 130 36.74 32.19 -14.00
C LYS A 130 35.35 31.82 -13.48
N VAL A 131 34.39 31.73 -14.39
CA VAL A 131 33.05 31.22 -14.07
C VAL A 131 33.17 29.71 -13.94
N ARG A 132 32.81 29.17 -12.78
CA ARG A 132 32.70 27.72 -12.59
C ARG A 132 31.40 27.22 -13.20
N ASP A 133 31.40 25.97 -13.63
CA ASP A 133 30.18 25.27 -14.00
C ASP A 133 29.20 25.27 -12.82
N PHE A 134 27.91 25.40 -13.13
CA PHE A 134 26.89 25.44 -12.10
C PHE A 134 26.74 24.05 -11.45
N PRO A 135 26.73 23.96 -10.11
CA PRO A 135 26.58 22.66 -9.46
C PRO A 135 25.20 22.06 -9.79
N VAL A 136 25.22 20.90 -10.44
CA VAL A 136 24.03 20.17 -10.93
C VAL A 136 22.98 19.99 -9.82
N GLU A 137 23.42 19.80 -8.58
CA GLU A 137 22.58 19.59 -7.40
C GLU A 137 21.60 20.74 -7.15
N VAL A 138 21.98 21.98 -7.49
CA VAL A 138 21.15 23.19 -7.28
C VAL A 138 20.65 23.80 -8.59
N SER A 139 21.31 23.54 -9.71
CA SER A 139 20.93 24.05 -11.03
C SER A 139 20.07 23.10 -11.86
N SER A 140 19.88 21.85 -11.44
CA SER A 140 19.03 20.88 -12.15
C SER A 140 17.80 20.51 -11.33
N CYS A 141 16.69 20.28 -12.03
CA CYS A 141 15.44 19.83 -11.40
C CYS A 141 15.41 18.31 -11.21
N VAL A 142 14.43 17.84 -10.44
CA VAL A 142 14.23 16.40 -10.14
C VAL A 142 13.56 15.66 -11.31
N HIS A 143 13.00 16.38 -12.28
CA HIS A 143 12.23 15.76 -13.35
C HIS A 143 13.11 15.04 -14.39
N ASN A 144 13.06 13.70 -14.41
CA ASN A 144 13.91 12.83 -15.26
C ASN A 144 13.80 13.07 -16.78
N VAL A 145 12.69 13.63 -17.27
CA VAL A 145 12.49 13.89 -18.72
C VAL A 145 12.99 15.27 -19.12
N CYS A 146 13.38 16.11 -18.17
CA CYS A 146 13.83 17.48 -18.44
C CYS A 146 15.25 17.47 -19.02
N GLY A 147 15.46 18.16 -20.15
CA GLY A 147 16.81 18.36 -20.71
C GLY A 147 17.69 19.34 -19.93
N HIS A 148 17.17 19.93 -18.84
CA HIS A 148 17.84 20.89 -17.94
C HIS A 148 18.46 22.13 -18.60
N GLU A 149 18.21 22.41 -19.88
CA GLU A 149 18.77 23.58 -20.57
C GLU A 149 18.29 24.93 -20.00
N ALA A 150 17.00 25.03 -19.66
CA ALA A 150 16.39 26.23 -19.09
C ALA A 150 15.31 25.87 -18.06
N CYS A 151 15.60 24.88 -17.20
CA CYS A 151 14.66 24.50 -16.13
C CYS A 151 14.66 25.53 -15.00
N ARG A 152 13.57 25.58 -14.23
CA ARG A 152 13.38 26.56 -13.16
C ARG A 152 14.55 26.66 -12.16
N PRO A 153 15.13 25.56 -11.64
CA PRO A 153 16.36 25.61 -10.82
C PRO A 153 17.57 26.28 -11.50
N ALA A 154 17.80 26.03 -12.78
CA ALA A 154 18.91 26.63 -13.53
C ALA A 154 18.71 28.14 -13.68
N ILE A 155 17.48 28.55 -13.96
CA ILE A 155 17.07 29.96 -14.04
C ILE A 155 17.28 30.61 -12.69
N GLU A 156 16.70 30.08 -11.61
CA GLU A 156 16.83 30.64 -10.26
C GLU A 156 18.30 30.76 -9.83
N PHE A 157 19.12 29.73 -10.06
CA PHE A 157 20.55 29.80 -9.74
C PHE A 157 21.27 30.92 -10.50
N SER A 158 20.96 31.11 -11.78
CA SER A 158 21.50 32.20 -12.59
C SER A 158 21.03 33.57 -12.11
N LEU A 159 19.79 33.66 -11.63
CA LEU A 159 19.22 34.88 -11.06
C LEU A 159 19.85 35.23 -9.71
N GLU A 160 20.11 34.25 -8.84
CA GLU A 160 20.86 34.46 -7.59
C GLU A 160 22.26 35.02 -7.87
N LEU A 161 22.97 34.43 -8.85
CA LEU A 161 24.27 34.94 -9.30
C LEU A 161 24.17 36.33 -9.93
N MET A 162 23.12 36.61 -10.70
CA MET A 162 22.90 37.92 -11.31
C MET A 162 22.69 38.99 -10.23
N CYS A 163 21.85 38.70 -9.22
CA CYS A 163 21.64 39.58 -8.07
C CYS A 163 22.95 39.86 -7.36
N ALA A 164 23.72 38.83 -6.99
CA ALA A 164 25.01 39.00 -6.33
C ALA A 164 25.98 39.84 -7.19
N SER A 165 26.07 39.55 -8.48
CA SER A 165 26.97 40.23 -9.41
C SER A 165 26.61 41.70 -9.61
N SER A 166 25.32 42.01 -9.71
CA SER A 166 24.83 43.38 -9.87
C SER A 166 25.02 44.18 -8.59
N VAL A 167 24.64 43.62 -7.43
CA VAL A 167 24.72 44.32 -6.13
C VAL A 167 26.18 44.54 -5.72
N PHE A 168 27.04 43.53 -5.91
CA PHE A 168 28.45 43.61 -5.53
C PHE A 168 29.34 44.20 -6.65
N GLY A 169 28.77 44.76 -7.71
CA GLY A 169 29.51 45.54 -8.71
C GLY A 169 30.50 44.73 -9.55
N MET A 170 30.06 43.62 -10.13
CA MET A 170 30.86 42.75 -11.01
C MET A 170 30.33 42.77 -12.46
N PRO A 171 30.65 43.81 -13.27
CA PRO A 171 30.05 44.00 -14.59
C PRO A 171 30.40 42.90 -15.60
N ASP A 172 31.60 42.33 -15.52
CA ASP A 172 32.02 41.22 -16.39
C ASP A 172 31.12 39.98 -16.20
N LEU A 173 30.80 39.66 -14.95
CA LEU A 173 29.93 38.54 -14.62
C LEU A 173 28.47 38.82 -14.99
N VAL A 174 28.00 40.06 -14.78
CA VAL A 174 26.67 40.51 -15.24
C VAL A 174 26.53 40.32 -16.76
N SER A 175 27.53 40.70 -17.56
CA SER A 175 27.48 40.53 -19.03
C SER A 175 27.43 39.06 -19.48
N ILE A 176 28.13 38.17 -18.77
CA ILE A 176 28.09 36.73 -19.04
C ILE A 176 26.70 36.17 -18.71
N LEU A 177 26.20 36.45 -17.51
CA LEU A 177 24.92 35.96 -17.04
C LEU A 177 23.75 36.53 -17.85
N GLN A 178 23.83 37.80 -18.30
CA GLN A 178 22.81 38.41 -19.14
C GLN A 178 22.63 37.66 -20.46
N ARG A 179 23.75 37.25 -21.11
CA ARG A 179 23.69 36.45 -22.34
C ARG A 179 23.05 35.07 -22.11
N GLN A 180 23.37 34.45 -20.98
CA GLN A 180 22.77 33.17 -20.60
C GLN A 180 21.27 33.30 -20.30
N LEU A 181 20.86 34.34 -19.58
CA LEU A 181 19.44 34.62 -19.29
C LEU A 181 18.65 34.92 -20.56
N ILE A 182 19.25 35.59 -21.55
CA ILE A 182 18.63 35.79 -22.87
C ILE A 182 18.34 34.44 -23.56
N ASP A 183 19.29 33.50 -23.54
CA ASP A 183 19.05 32.14 -24.07
C ASP A 183 17.92 31.43 -23.31
N PHE A 184 17.86 31.60 -21.98
CA PHE A 184 16.78 31.03 -21.17
C PHE A 184 15.42 31.61 -21.52
N VAL A 185 15.29 32.92 -21.78
CA VAL A 185 14.01 33.54 -22.15
C VAL A 185 13.42 32.93 -23.42
N LEU A 186 14.27 32.48 -24.36
CA LEU A 186 13.83 31.84 -25.59
C LEU A 186 13.33 30.40 -25.38
N LYS A 187 13.88 29.69 -24.39
CA LYS A 187 13.63 28.25 -24.16
C LYS A 187 12.67 27.96 -23.01
N ALA A 188 12.54 28.86 -22.04
CA ALA A 188 11.75 28.66 -20.84
C ALA A 188 10.24 28.80 -21.07
N LEU A 189 9.46 28.24 -20.15
CA LEU A 189 8.02 28.48 -20.09
C LEU A 189 7.73 29.94 -19.72
N ALA A 190 6.56 30.44 -20.12
CA ALA A 190 6.19 31.83 -19.87
C ALA A 190 6.20 32.19 -18.37
N ASP A 191 5.73 31.30 -17.48
CA ASP A 191 5.78 31.50 -16.03
C ASP A 191 7.21 31.59 -15.48
N ASP A 192 8.18 30.96 -16.15
CA ASP A 192 9.59 30.95 -15.76
C ASP A 192 10.36 32.18 -16.26
N VAL A 193 9.77 32.96 -17.19
CA VAL A 193 10.31 34.26 -17.65
C VAL A 193 10.00 35.38 -16.66
N ILE A 194 8.92 35.28 -15.89
CA ILE A 194 8.50 36.33 -14.93
C ILE A 194 9.60 36.65 -13.90
N PRO A 195 10.23 35.68 -13.21
CA PRO A 195 11.33 35.98 -12.30
C PRO A 195 12.55 36.61 -12.99
N ILE A 196 12.84 36.20 -14.24
CA ILE A 196 13.93 36.79 -15.02
C ILE A 196 13.65 38.28 -15.25
N LEU A 197 12.42 38.63 -15.60
CA LEU A 197 12.00 40.01 -15.82
C LEU A 197 12.09 40.85 -14.53
N VAL A 198 11.68 40.30 -13.38
CA VAL A 198 11.76 41.00 -12.08
C VAL A 198 13.22 41.32 -11.74
N VAL A 199 14.12 40.34 -11.83
CA VAL A 199 15.54 40.56 -11.53
C VAL A 199 16.19 41.49 -12.56
N ALA A 200 15.86 41.35 -13.85
CA ALA A 200 16.35 42.23 -14.90
C ALA A 200 15.92 43.68 -14.66
N PHE A 201 14.69 43.91 -14.18
CA PHE A 201 14.19 45.24 -13.81
C PHE A 201 14.99 45.83 -12.64
N HIS A 202 15.18 45.10 -11.55
CA HIS A 202 15.97 45.58 -10.40
C HIS A 202 17.45 45.82 -10.75
N CYS A 203 18.03 45.00 -11.64
CA CYS A 203 19.39 45.16 -12.14
C CYS A 203 19.51 46.17 -13.29
N GLN A 204 18.40 46.80 -13.72
CA GLN A 204 18.35 47.79 -14.81
C GLN A 204 18.89 47.28 -16.17
N LEU A 205 18.65 46.01 -16.50
CA LEU A 205 19.14 45.36 -17.72
C LEU A 205 18.17 45.55 -18.90
N SER A 206 18.18 46.74 -19.53
CA SER A 206 17.23 47.14 -20.58
C SER A 206 17.01 46.10 -21.70
N GLN A 207 18.08 45.56 -22.29
CA GLN A 207 17.98 44.57 -23.38
C GLN A 207 17.26 43.29 -22.94
N LEU A 208 17.51 42.82 -21.72
CA LEU A 208 16.87 41.61 -21.19
C LEU A 208 15.41 41.89 -20.83
N ILE A 209 15.13 43.06 -20.25
CA ILE A 209 13.76 43.52 -19.95
C ILE A 209 12.90 43.52 -21.22
N ASP A 210 13.38 44.12 -22.31
CA ASP A 210 12.62 44.24 -23.55
C ASP A 210 12.28 42.87 -24.14
N GLN A 211 13.24 41.93 -24.16
CA GLN A 211 13.01 40.57 -24.64
C GLN A 211 12.04 39.79 -23.76
N CYS A 212 12.16 39.92 -22.43
CA CYS A 212 11.20 39.32 -21.50
C CYS A 212 9.78 39.87 -21.70
N ILE A 213 9.65 41.19 -21.85
CA ILE A 213 8.37 41.86 -22.10
C ILE A 213 7.75 41.35 -23.41
N GLU A 214 8.54 41.25 -24.48
CA GLU A 214 8.07 40.73 -25.77
C GLU A 214 7.59 39.26 -25.63
N ARG A 215 8.40 38.41 -24.98
CA ARG A 215 8.06 37.00 -24.75
C ARG A 215 6.81 36.81 -23.89
N VAL A 216 6.61 37.64 -22.87
CA VAL A 216 5.45 37.62 -21.98
C VAL A 216 4.20 38.20 -22.67
N ALA A 217 4.35 39.25 -23.47
CA ALA A 217 3.25 39.84 -24.22
C ALA A 217 2.59 38.83 -25.18
N HIS A 218 3.38 37.96 -25.82
CA HIS A 218 2.90 36.90 -26.70
C HIS A 218 2.46 35.60 -25.99
N SER A 219 2.47 35.57 -24.65
CA SER A 219 2.04 34.39 -23.86
C SER A 219 0.57 34.44 -23.44
N ASP A 220 0.07 33.29 -22.98
CA ASP A 220 -1.28 33.06 -22.43
C ASP A 220 -1.43 33.47 -20.95
N LEU A 221 -0.42 34.12 -20.36
CA LEU A 221 -0.46 34.58 -18.98
C LEU A 221 -1.58 35.60 -18.75
N ASP A 222 -2.38 35.40 -17.70
CA ASP A 222 -3.50 36.26 -17.36
C ASP A 222 -3.04 37.61 -16.77
N SER A 223 -3.89 38.64 -16.91
CA SER A 223 -3.57 40.01 -16.48
C SER A 223 -3.39 40.15 -14.97
N ILE A 224 -4.07 39.32 -14.19
CA ILE A 224 -4.05 39.38 -12.73
C ILE A 224 -2.71 38.86 -12.21
N SER A 225 -2.22 37.75 -12.74
CA SER A 225 -0.90 37.20 -12.40
C SER A 225 0.24 38.15 -12.77
N LEU A 226 0.13 38.85 -13.90
CA LEU A 226 1.12 39.87 -14.28
C LEU A 226 1.12 41.08 -13.33
N GLU A 227 -0.06 41.58 -12.95
CA GLU A 227 -0.19 42.70 -12.01
C GLU A 227 0.29 42.35 -10.60
N LYS A 228 0.23 41.08 -10.20
CA LYS A 228 0.73 40.62 -8.91
C LYS A 228 2.24 40.43 -8.89
N ALA A 229 2.84 40.01 -10.01
CA ALA A 229 4.24 39.62 -10.06
C ALA A 229 5.18 40.74 -10.54
N LEU A 230 4.69 41.73 -11.30
CA LEU A 230 5.51 42.71 -12.00
C LEU A 230 5.21 44.15 -11.56
N PRO A 231 6.19 45.07 -11.65
CA PRO A 231 5.95 46.50 -11.45
C PRO A 231 4.95 47.08 -12.46
N ASP A 232 4.14 48.05 -12.02
CA ASP A 232 3.10 48.69 -12.85
C ASP A 232 3.62 49.22 -14.20
N GLU A 233 4.82 49.80 -14.22
CA GLU A 233 5.44 50.31 -15.45
C GLU A 233 5.62 49.19 -16.50
N VAL A 234 6.04 48.01 -16.07
CA VAL A 234 6.28 46.85 -16.94
C VAL A 234 4.95 46.27 -17.41
N VAL A 235 3.96 46.17 -16.53
CA VAL A 235 2.63 45.67 -16.85
C VAL A 235 1.94 46.54 -17.90
N GLU A 236 2.03 47.87 -17.78
CA GLU A 236 1.45 48.78 -18.77
C GLU A 236 2.13 48.64 -20.14
N LYS A 237 3.47 48.47 -20.19
CA LYS A 237 4.18 48.16 -21.44
C LYS A 237 3.67 46.86 -22.08
N ILE A 238 3.49 45.79 -21.29
CA ILE A 238 2.94 44.51 -21.76
C ILE A 238 1.51 44.68 -22.29
N LYS A 239 0.64 45.41 -21.57
CA LYS A 239 -0.74 45.68 -21.99
C LYS A 239 -0.81 46.44 -23.31
N ILE A 240 0.06 47.43 -23.51
CA ILE A 240 0.16 48.18 -24.76
C ILE A 240 0.54 47.24 -25.92
N LEU A 241 1.56 46.40 -25.74
CA LEU A 241 2.00 45.44 -26.76
C LEU A 241 0.91 44.42 -27.12
N ARG A 242 0.23 43.84 -26.12
CA ARG A 242 -0.90 42.92 -26.34
C ARG A 242 -2.00 43.57 -27.17
N ARG A 243 -2.38 44.82 -26.83
CA ARG A 243 -3.39 45.59 -27.56
C ARG A 243 -2.98 45.86 -29.02
N ASN A 244 -1.71 46.19 -29.25
CA ASN A 244 -1.18 46.40 -30.59
C ASN A 244 -1.20 45.12 -31.43
N SER A 245 -0.93 43.95 -30.82
CA SER A 245 -0.96 42.65 -31.50
C SER A 245 -2.39 42.18 -31.86
N GLN A 246 -3.37 42.45 -30.97
CA GLN A 246 -4.77 42.06 -31.16
C GLN A 246 -5.49 42.84 -32.26
N HIS A 247 -4.98 44.02 -32.65
CA HIS A 247 -5.57 44.81 -33.72
C HIS A 247 -5.40 44.19 -35.13
N CYS A 248 -4.70 43.04 -35.23
CA CYS A 248 -4.43 42.33 -36.49
C CYS A 248 -5.18 40.99 -36.66
N CYS A 249 -5.95 40.49 -35.67
CA CYS A 249 -6.64 39.20 -35.77
C CYS A 249 -8.13 39.26 -35.35
N ASP A 250 -8.98 38.83 -36.29
CA ASP A 250 -10.40 38.42 -36.25
C ASP A 250 -11.44 39.27 -35.46
N PRO A 251 -12.41 39.94 -36.14
CA PRO A 251 -13.48 40.72 -35.50
C PRO A 251 -14.52 39.91 -34.70
N ASN A 252 -14.42 38.58 -34.62
CA ASN A 252 -15.46 37.70 -34.08
C ASN A 252 -15.28 37.24 -32.61
N MET A 253 -14.30 37.78 -31.86
CA MET A 253 -14.20 37.48 -30.43
C MET A 253 -15.24 38.27 -29.62
N PRO A 254 -16.09 37.62 -28.79
CA PRO A 254 -17.05 38.34 -27.96
C PRO A 254 -16.30 39.24 -26.98
N ALA A 255 -16.57 40.54 -27.05
CA ALA A 255 -16.05 41.51 -26.09
C ALA A 255 -16.46 41.09 -24.67
N VAL A 256 -15.49 40.82 -23.80
CA VAL A 256 -15.72 40.54 -22.39
C VAL A 256 -16.43 41.76 -21.78
N ASP A 257 -17.59 41.55 -21.15
CA ASP A 257 -18.34 42.62 -20.48
C ASP A 257 -17.44 43.32 -19.44
N PRO A 258 -17.08 44.60 -19.63
CA PRO A 258 -16.20 45.34 -18.72
C PRO A 258 -16.76 45.43 -17.30
N LEU A 259 -18.08 45.31 -17.12
CA LEU A 259 -18.71 45.29 -15.80
C LEU A 259 -18.52 43.94 -15.10
N ARG A 260 -18.49 42.83 -15.84
CA ARG A 260 -18.22 41.48 -15.28
C ARG A 260 -16.78 41.35 -14.80
N GLU A 261 -15.80 41.83 -15.57
CA GLU A 261 -14.38 41.82 -15.14
C GLU A 261 -14.16 42.68 -13.89
N LYS A 262 -14.81 43.85 -13.82
CA LYS A 262 -14.79 44.70 -12.61
C LYS A 262 -15.38 43.99 -11.39
N ARG A 263 -16.45 43.19 -11.57
CA ARG A 263 -17.06 42.40 -10.49
C ARG A 263 -16.11 41.31 -9.99
N ILE A 264 -15.49 40.55 -10.90
CA ILE A 264 -14.48 39.53 -10.54
C ILE A 264 -13.29 40.16 -9.78
N ARG A 265 -12.78 41.30 -10.23
CA ARG A 265 -11.71 42.03 -9.53
C ARG A 265 -12.07 42.43 -8.10
N ARG A 266 -13.33 42.80 -7.83
CA ARG A 266 -13.77 43.12 -6.46
C ARG A 266 -13.77 41.87 -5.58
N ILE A 267 -14.14 40.72 -6.13
CA ILE A 267 -14.09 39.43 -5.42
C ILE A 267 -12.64 39.06 -5.09
N HIS A 268 -11.72 39.17 -6.06
CA HIS A 268 -10.29 38.93 -5.80
C HIS A 268 -9.69 39.89 -4.78
N LYS A 269 -10.10 41.16 -4.80
CA LYS A 269 -9.67 42.15 -3.81
C LYS A 269 -10.17 41.83 -2.40
N ALA A 270 -11.37 41.25 -2.26
CA ALA A 270 -11.87 40.79 -0.97
C ALA A 270 -11.05 39.61 -0.43
N LEU A 271 -10.63 38.70 -1.32
CA LEU A 271 -9.72 37.60 -0.99
C LEU A 271 -8.32 38.10 -0.57
N ASP A 272 -7.78 39.12 -1.24
CA ASP A 272 -6.51 39.76 -0.86
C ASP A 272 -6.55 40.41 0.54
N SER A 273 -7.72 40.86 0.97
CA SER A 273 -7.93 41.45 2.29
C SER A 273 -8.32 40.42 3.37
N ASP A 274 -8.26 39.12 3.05
CA ASP A 274 -8.68 38.01 3.89
C ASP A 274 -10.15 38.11 4.40
N ASP A 275 -11.01 38.86 3.68
CA ASP A 275 -12.39 39.13 4.08
C ASP A 275 -13.38 38.23 3.31
N VAL A 276 -13.52 37.00 3.80
CA VAL A 276 -14.38 35.97 3.20
C VAL A 276 -15.88 36.34 3.34
N GLU A 277 -16.26 37.14 4.34
CA GLU A 277 -17.64 37.61 4.50
C GLU A 277 -17.99 38.69 3.48
N LEU A 278 -17.07 39.62 3.21
CA LEU A 278 -17.21 40.57 2.11
C LEU A 278 -17.26 39.85 0.75
N MET A 279 -16.43 38.82 0.56
CA MET A 279 -16.50 37.98 -0.64
C MET A 279 -17.89 37.34 -0.80
N LYS A 280 -18.47 36.75 0.26
CA LYS A 280 -19.84 36.19 0.25
C LYS A 280 -20.89 37.24 -0.08
N LEU A 281 -20.78 38.43 0.51
CA LEU A 281 -21.70 39.54 0.23
C LEU A 281 -21.62 39.94 -1.25
N LEU A 282 -20.41 40.09 -1.79
CA LEU A 282 -20.19 40.40 -3.20
C LEU A 282 -20.72 39.32 -4.15
N LEU A 283 -20.62 38.05 -3.78
CA LEU A 283 -21.22 36.92 -4.53
C LEU A 283 -22.75 36.89 -4.43
N THR A 284 -23.33 37.39 -3.34
CA THR A 284 -24.79 37.45 -3.17
C THR A 284 -25.40 38.62 -3.96
N GLU A 285 -24.68 39.75 -4.02
CA GLU A 285 -25.08 40.97 -4.73
C GLU A 285 -24.74 40.92 -6.23
N SER A 286 -23.89 39.98 -6.67
CA SER A 286 -23.54 39.79 -8.08
C SER A 286 -24.09 38.49 -8.65
N ASP A 287 -24.18 38.43 -9.97
CA ASP A 287 -24.56 37.25 -10.76
C ASP A 287 -23.36 36.29 -11.01
N VAL A 288 -22.20 36.57 -10.42
CA VAL A 288 -20.94 35.84 -10.66
C VAL A 288 -20.75 34.77 -9.60
N THR A 289 -20.51 33.52 -10.04
CA THR A 289 -20.20 32.41 -9.13
C THR A 289 -18.72 32.37 -8.74
N LEU A 290 -18.37 31.61 -7.69
CA LEU A 290 -16.97 31.41 -7.29
C LEU A 290 -16.13 30.81 -8.43
N ASP A 291 -16.70 29.85 -9.15
CA ASP A 291 -16.05 29.18 -10.28
C ASP A 291 -15.87 30.14 -11.46
N GLU A 292 -16.88 30.95 -11.78
CA GLU A 292 -16.78 31.97 -12.83
C GLU A 292 -15.74 33.05 -12.53
N ALA A 293 -15.48 33.32 -11.26
CA ALA A 293 -14.46 34.24 -10.82
C ALA A 293 -13.06 33.59 -10.70
N ASN A 294 -12.92 32.28 -10.96
CA ASN A 294 -11.71 31.51 -10.63
C ASN A 294 -11.20 31.80 -9.21
N ALA A 295 -12.12 32.02 -8.26
CA ALA A 295 -11.81 32.51 -6.93
C ALA A 295 -10.92 31.53 -6.15
N LEU A 296 -11.13 30.22 -6.36
CA LEU A 296 -10.34 29.18 -5.71
C LEU A 296 -8.92 29.07 -6.30
N HIS A 297 -8.75 29.22 -7.62
CA HIS A 297 -7.40 29.34 -8.24
C HIS A 297 -6.66 30.56 -7.69
N TYR A 298 -7.34 31.70 -7.59
CA TYR A 298 -6.78 32.93 -7.05
C TYR A 298 -6.36 32.77 -5.58
N ALA A 299 -7.23 32.18 -4.76
CA ALA A 299 -6.93 31.93 -3.35
C ALA A 299 -5.74 30.97 -3.17
N ALA A 300 -5.67 29.91 -3.98
CA ALA A 300 -4.55 28.97 -3.95
C ALA A 300 -3.21 29.62 -4.36
N ALA A 301 -3.24 30.53 -5.34
CA ALA A 301 -2.06 31.25 -5.80
C ALA A 301 -1.54 32.30 -4.79
N TYR A 302 -2.44 33.09 -4.19
CA TYR A 302 -2.03 34.34 -3.53
C TYR A 302 -2.44 34.46 -2.05
N CYS A 303 -3.48 33.77 -1.58
CA CYS A 303 -4.06 34.00 -0.24
C CYS A 303 -3.50 33.03 0.80
N ASP A 304 -3.68 33.31 2.10
CA ASP A 304 -3.20 32.39 3.14
C ASP A 304 -3.93 31.04 3.13
N PRO A 305 -3.28 29.94 3.57
CA PRO A 305 -3.91 28.62 3.65
C PRO A 305 -5.24 28.60 4.44
N LYS A 306 -5.40 29.52 5.40
CA LYS A 306 -6.64 29.70 6.16
C LYS A 306 -7.80 30.19 5.28
N VAL A 307 -7.56 31.21 4.45
CA VAL A 307 -8.56 31.73 3.51
C VAL A 307 -8.95 30.66 2.50
N VAL A 308 -7.97 29.89 2.00
CA VAL A 308 -8.26 28.75 1.11
C VAL A 308 -9.17 27.72 1.80
N ALA A 309 -8.95 27.44 3.09
CA ALA A 309 -9.80 26.51 3.85
C ALA A 309 -11.21 27.05 4.06
N GLU A 310 -11.36 28.34 4.31
CA GLU A 310 -12.67 28.99 4.45
C GLU A 310 -13.45 29.01 3.13
N VAL A 311 -12.80 29.33 2.01
CA VAL A 311 -13.41 29.29 0.67
C VAL A 311 -13.85 27.87 0.30
N LEU A 312 -13.02 26.86 0.55
CA LEU A 312 -13.39 25.45 0.35
C LEU A 312 -14.53 25.01 1.28
N GLY A 313 -14.55 25.50 2.52
CA GLY A 313 -15.59 25.22 3.51
C GLY A 313 -16.99 25.68 3.11
N LEU A 314 -17.12 26.56 2.11
CA LEU A 314 -18.41 26.96 1.55
C LEU A 314 -19.06 25.85 0.72
N GLY A 315 -18.27 24.93 0.15
CA GLY A 315 -18.76 23.84 -0.70
C GLY A 315 -19.41 24.31 -2.00
N LEU A 316 -19.09 25.53 -2.44
CA LEU A 316 -19.69 26.20 -3.61
C LEU A 316 -18.76 26.24 -4.84
N ALA A 317 -17.50 25.80 -4.71
CA ALA A 317 -16.51 25.84 -5.77
C ALA A 317 -16.10 24.43 -6.21
N ASP A 318 -15.90 24.23 -7.51
CA ASP A 318 -15.35 22.99 -8.05
C ASP A 318 -13.81 22.97 -7.90
N VAL A 319 -13.33 22.07 -7.03
CA VAL A 319 -11.91 21.90 -6.71
C VAL A 319 -11.08 21.45 -7.93
N ASN A 320 -11.72 20.82 -8.92
CA ASN A 320 -11.06 20.32 -10.13
C ASN A 320 -11.32 21.20 -11.35
N LEU A 321 -11.90 22.40 -11.16
CA LEU A 321 -12.10 23.37 -12.23
C LEU A 321 -10.78 23.71 -12.92
N ARG A 322 -10.82 23.75 -14.25
CA ARG A 322 -9.68 24.17 -15.08
C ARG A 322 -9.82 25.65 -15.43
N ASP A 323 -8.74 26.41 -15.27
CA ASP A 323 -8.68 27.81 -15.70
C ASP A 323 -8.57 27.92 -17.24
N SER A 324 -8.43 29.15 -17.76
CA SER A 324 -8.29 29.43 -19.19
C SER A 324 -7.04 28.81 -19.83
N ARG A 325 -6.04 28.46 -19.03
CA ARG A 325 -4.80 27.80 -19.44
C ARG A 325 -4.88 26.27 -19.25
N GLY A 326 -5.98 25.76 -18.72
CA GLY A 326 -6.22 24.35 -18.45
C GLY A 326 -5.59 23.83 -17.15
N TYR A 327 -5.16 24.71 -16.25
CA TYR A 327 -4.64 24.34 -14.93
C TYR A 327 -5.79 24.13 -13.94
N THR A 328 -5.71 23.04 -13.19
CA THR A 328 -6.55 22.83 -12.02
C THR A 328 -6.03 23.66 -10.86
N VAL A 329 -6.87 23.87 -9.83
CA VAL A 329 -6.44 24.52 -8.59
C VAL A 329 -5.23 23.83 -7.97
N LEU A 330 -5.16 22.49 -8.07
CA LEU A 330 -4.04 21.72 -7.57
C LEU A 330 -2.73 22.03 -8.31
N HIS A 331 -2.76 22.24 -9.63
CA HIS A 331 -1.57 22.64 -10.38
C HIS A 331 -1.04 24.00 -9.92
N ILE A 332 -1.94 24.97 -9.71
CA ILE A 332 -1.57 26.30 -9.20
C ILE A 332 -0.98 26.22 -7.79
N ALA A 333 -1.58 25.41 -6.91
CA ALA A 333 -1.07 25.19 -5.56
C ALA A 333 0.34 24.55 -5.54
N VAL A 334 0.63 23.66 -6.50
CA VAL A 334 1.96 23.07 -6.65
C VAL A 334 3.01 24.11 -7.02
N MET A 335 2.67 25.07 -7.88
CA MET A 335 3.60 26.15 -8.27
C MET A 335 3.99 27.04 -7.08
N ARG A 336 3.11 27.16 -6.08
CA ARG A 336 3.37 27.90 -4.85
C ARG A 336 4.26 27.16 -3.85
N LYS A 337 4.47 25.85 -4.02
CA LYS A 337 5.31 25.01 -3.15
C LYS A 337 4.89 24.99 -1.67
N GLU A 338 3.59 25.13 -1.38
CA GLU A 338 3.06 25.14 -0.01
C GLU A 338 2.27 23.84 0.29
N PRO A 339 2.82 22.90 1.10
CA PRO A 339 2.21 21.60 1.36
C PRO A 339 0.81 21.70 1.98
N SER A 340 0.60 22.70 2.83
CA SER A 340 -0.65 22.92 3.57
C SER A 340 -1.85 23.07 2.62
N ILE A 341 -1.68 23.83 1.53
CA ILE A 341 -2.71 24.08 0.53
C ILE A 341 -2.93 22.82 -0.32
N ILE A 342 -1.86 22.12 -0.70
CA ILE A 342 -1.94 20.87 -1.47
C ILE A 342 -2.73 19.82 -0.69
N ILE A 343 -2.40 19.59 0.58
CA ILE A 343 -3.10 18.62 1.45
C ILE A 343 -4.57 19.00 1.61
N LEU A 344 -4.86 20.28 1.82
CA LEU A 344 -6.21 20.80 1.96
C LEU A 344 -7.06 20.55 0.70
N LEU A 345 -6.50 20.83 -0.49
CA LEU A 345 -7.18 20.56 -1.77
C LEU A 345 -7.41 19.05 -1.98
N LEU A 346 -6.41 18.22 -1.72
CA LEU A 346 -6.52 16.76 -1.84
C LEU A 346 -7.57 16.19 -0.88
N SER A 347 -7.64 16.72 0.35
CA SER A 347 -8.66 16.31 1.34
C SER A 347 -10.09 16.70 0.94
N ASN A 348 -10.25 17.71 0.09
CA ASN A 348 -11.53 18.17 -0.46
C ASN A 348 -11.83 17.60 -1.87
N GLY A 349 -11.10 16.55 -2.29
CA GLY A 349 -11.40 15.82 -3.53
C GLY A 349 -10.68 16.31 -4.79
N ALA A 350 -9.59 17.07 -4.65
CA ALA A 350 -8.71 17.39 -5.78
C ALA A 350 -8.06 16.12 -6.36
N ARG A 351 -8.02 16.02 -7.70
CA ARG A 351 -7.46 14.88 -8.41
C ARG A 351 -6.02 15.17 -8.84
N ALA A 352 -5.07 14.47 -8.25
CA ALA A 352 -3.65 14.57 -8.62
C ALA A 352 -3.31 13.99 -10.01
N SER A 353 -4.21 13.20 -10.59
CA SER A 353 -4.03 12.54 -11.90
C SER A 353 -4.43 13.38 -13.11
N GLU A 354 -5.16 14.48 -12.91
CA GLU A 354 -5.65 15.32 -14.00
C GLU A 354 -4.45 16.01 -14.69
N PRO A 355 -4.22 15.80 -16.01
CA PRO A 355 -3.14 16.47 -16.70
C PRO A 355 -3.55 17.89 -17.14
N THR A 356 -2.57 18.78 -17.26
CA THR A 356 -2.71 20.07 -17.97
C THR A 356 -3.03 19.85 -19.46
N LEU A 357 -3.31 20.92 -20.20
CA LEU A 357 -3.48 20.83 -21.66
C LEU A 357 -2.22 20.30 -22.36
N GLU A 358 -1.05 20.58 -21.79
CA GLU A 358 0.26 20.09 -22.25
C GLU A 358 0.56 18.65 -21.81
N GLY A 359 -0.37 17.98 -21.12
CA GLY A 359 -0.18 16.60 -20.65
C GLY A 359 0.64 16.47 -19.36
N GLU A 360 1.03 17.57 -18.71
CA GLU A 360 1.80 17.52 -17.47
C GLU A 360 0.89 17.20 -16.27
N SER A 361 1.31 16.28 -15.41
CA SER A 361 0.65 16.04 -14.12
C SER A 361 1.15 17.01 -13.04
N ALA A 362 0.37 17.17 -11.96
CA ALA A 362 0.77 17.94 -10.79
C ALA A 362 2.15 17.52 -10.23
N VAL A 363 2.45 16.22 -10.19
CA VAL A 363 3.77 15.70 -9.76
C VAL A 363 4.87 16.11 -10.74
N SER A 364 4.60 16.07 -12.05
CA SER A 364 5.57 16.45 -13.08
C SER A 364 6.01 17.90 -12.90
N ILE A 365 5.03 18.81 -12.74
CA ILE A 365 5.26 20.23 -12.50
C ILE A 365 6.05 20.41 -11.20
N CYS A 366 5.65 19.74 -10.11
CA CYS A 366 6.35 19.83 -8.83
C CYS A 366 7.83 19.44 -8.96
N ARG A 367 8.12 18.28 -9.58
CA ARG A 367 9.50 17.80 -9.83
C ARG A 367 10.31 18.76 -10.70
N ARG A 368 9.68 19.45 -11.66
CA ARG A 368 10.33 20.43 -12.54
C ARG A 368 10.72 21.71 -11.80
N LEU A 369 9.99 22.07 -10.76
CA LEU A 369 10.23 23.25 -9.93
C LEU A 369 11.20 23.00 -8.77
N THR A 370 11.39 21.76 -8.34
CA THR A 370 12.24 21.38 -7.19
C THR A 370 13.69 21.12 -7.61
N ARG A 371 14.65 21.64 -6.83
CA ARG A 371 16.10 21.39 -7.01
C ARG A 371 16.45 19.96 -6.57
N GLN A 372 17.45 19.33 -7.21
CA GLN A 372 17.86 17.96 -6.82
C GLN A 372 18.34 17.87 -5.36
N LYS A 373 19.09 18.86 -4.88
CA LYS A 373 19.56 18.96 -3.49
C LYS A 373 18.37 18.90 -2.52
N ASP A 374 17.34 19.71 -2.75
CA ASP A 374 16.17 19.81 -1.86
C ASP A 374 15.40 18.49 -1.74
N TYR A 375 15.35 17.73 -2.82
CA TYR A 375 14.69 16.42 -2.85
C TYR A 375 15.54 15.31 -2.19
N HIS A 376 16.85 15.30 -2.44
CA HIS A 376 17.75 14.23 -1.96
C HIS A 376 18.31 14.46 -0.55
N THR A 377 18.20 15.66 0.02
CA THR A 377 18.66 15.95 1.38
C THR A 377 17.93 15.06 2.38
N LYS A 378 18.69 14.30 3.17
CA LYS A 378 18.15 13.43 4.22
C LYS A 378 17.79 14.28 5.43
N THR A 379 16.52 14.25 5.82
CA THR A 379 16.05 14.90 7.05
C THR A 379 16.62 14.18 8.28
N GLU A 380 17.40 14.89 9.10
CA GLU A 380 17.90 14.37 10.37
C GLU A 380 16.78 14.30 11.42
N ARG A 381 16.96 13.45 12.44
CA ARG A 381 15.90 13.17 13.44
C ARG A 381 15.57 14.43 14.25
N GLY A 382 14.42 15.03 13.99
CA GLY A 382 13.91 16.21 14.69
C GLY A 382 13.95 17.52 13.90
N GLN A 383 14.50 17.51 12.67
CA GLN A 383 14.45 18.66 11.76
C GLN A 383 13.20 18.61 10.86
N GLU A 384 12.67 19.78 10.48
CA GLU A 384 11.59 19.87 9.50
C GLU A 384 12.08 19.40 8.12
N ALA A 385 11.31 18.54 7.46
CA ALA A 385 11.62 18.11 6.11
C ALA A 385 11.39 19.25 5.12
N ASN A 386 12.18 19.30 4.04
CA ASN A 386 12.04 20.31 3.00
C ASN A 386 10.61 20.28 2.41
N LYS A 387 9.97 21.45 2.31
CA LYS A 387 8.59 21.60 1.83
C LYS A 387 8.39 21.01 0.43
N ASP A 388 9.34 21.22 -0.47
CA ASP A 388 9.28 20.74 -1.86
C ASP A 388 9.26 19.21 -1.91
N ARG A 389 10.08 18.57 -1.08
CA ARG A 389 10.10 17.11 -0.93
C ARG A 389 8.76 16.58 -0.39
N ILE A 390 8.19 17.26 0.61
CA ILE A 390 6.87 16.90 1.16
C ILE A 390 5.80 16.98 0.06
N CYS A 391 5.79 18.04 -0.75
CA CYS A 391 4.84 18.22 -1.85
C CYS A 391 4.92 17.06 -2.86
N ILE A 392 6.12 16.70 -3.33
CA ILE A 392 6.33 15.57 -4.25
C ILE A 392 5.85 14.27 -3.61
N ASP A 393 6.29 13.99 -2.39
CA ASP A 393 5.95 12.75 -1.69
C ASP A 393 4.43 12.62 -1.44
N VAL A 394 3.74 13.72 -1.11
CA VAL A 394 2.28 13.74 -0.91
C VAL A 394 1.55 13.45 -2.22
N LEU A 395 1.93 14.13 -3.29
CA LEU A 395 1.30 13.95 -4.60
C LEU A 395 1.58 12.55 -5.19
N GLU A 396 2.81 12.04 -5.04
CA GLU A 396 3.16 10.68 -5.45
C GLU A 396 2.38 9.63 -4.67
N ARG A 397 2.22 9.81 -3.35
CA ARG A 397 1.37 8.93 -2.54
C ARG A 397 -0.07 8.99 -3.02
N GLU A 398 -0.62 10.17 -3.35
CA GLU A 398 -1.99 10.27 -3.88
C GLU A 398 -2.15 9.64 -5.28
N MET A 399 -1.14 9.76 -6.15
CA MET A 399 -1.13 9.10 -7.46
C MET A 399 -0.98 7.57 -7.33
N GLN A 400 -0.15 7.08 -6.42
CA GLN A 400 -0.03 5.65 -6.09
C GLN A 400 -1.29 5.12 -5.40
N ARG A 401 -1.97 5.97 -4.62
CA ARG A 401 -3.31 5.69 -4.10
C ARG A 401 -4.36 5.74 -5.21
N ASN A 402 -4.17 6.33 -6.38
CA ASN A 402 -5.17 6.30 -7.47
C ASN A 402 -4.56 6.02 -8.86
N PRO A 403 -3.87 4.88 -9.08
CA PRO A 403 -3.19 4.59 -10.34
C PRO A 403 -4.17 4.37 -11.51
N MET A 404 -5.44 4.09 -11.21
CA MET A 404 -6.50 3.85 -12.19
C MET A 404 -7.16 5.12 -12.74
N ALA A 405 -6.87 6.31 -12.18
CA ALA A 405 -7.39 7.57 -12.71
C ALA A 405 -6.58 8.09 -13.92
N GLY A 406 -5.30 7.71 -14.04
CA GLY A 406 -4.46 8.04 -15.20
C GLY A 406 -4.81 7.27 -16.47
N GLU A 407 -5.47 6.11 -16.37
CA GLU A 407 -5.94 5.33 -17.53
C GLU A 407 -7.34 5.74 -18.01
N ALA A 408 -8.02 6.65 -17.31
CA ALA A 408 -9.29 7.24 -17.74
C ALA A 408 -9.08 8.36 -18.78
N SER A 409 -7.89 8.97 -18.82
CA SER A 409 -7.55 10.07 -19.74
C SER A 409 -7.19 9.60 -21.15
N ILE A 410 -6.94 8.29 -21.35
CA ILE A 410 -6.85 7.67 -22.68
C ILE A 410 -8.26 7.20 -23.10
N SER A 411 -9.25 8.08 -22.98
CA SER A 411 -10.64 7.81 -23.41
C SER A 411 -10.88 8.43 -24.79
N SER A 412 -10.26 7.87 -25.81
CA SER A 412 -10.79 7.99 -27.18
C SER A 412 -10.84 6.67 -27.95
N GLN A 413 -10.26 5.57 -27.44
CA GLN A 413 -10.35 4.25 -28.07
C GLN A 413 -10.33 3.11 -27.04
N ILE A 414 -11.41 2.96 -26.25
CA ILE A 414 -11.60 1.77 -25.39
C ILE A 414 -12.45 0.76 -26.18
N THR A 415 -11.88 -0.40 -26.50
CA THR A 415 -12.63 -1.51 -27.09
C THR A 415 -13.57 -2.12 -26.02
N PRO A 416 -14.74 -2.69 -26.38
CA PRO A 416 -15.67 -3.30 -25.42
C PRO A 416 -15.01 -4.35 -24.49
N ASN A 417 -13.97 -5.03 -24.98
CA ASN A 417 -13.19 -5.99 -24.22
C ASN A 417 -12.33 -5.33 -23.12
N ASP A 418 -11.79 -4.13 -23.34
CA ASP A 418 -11.00 -3.40 -22.34
C ASP A 418 -11.89 -2.88 -21.20
N LEU A 419 -13.11 -2.44 -21.51
CA LEU A 419 -14.11 -2.06 -20.51
C LEU A 419 -14.47 -3.25 -19.58
N HIS A 420 -14.64 -4.44 -20.17
CA HIS A 420 -15.01 -5.65 -19.42
C HIS A 420 -13.88 -6.11 -18.49
N MET A 421 -12.63 -6.05 -18.96
CA MET A 421 -11.45 -6.38 -18.15
C MET A 421 -11.26 -5.39 -16.99
N ARG A 422 -11.47 -4.09 -17.21
CA ARG A 422 -11.42 -3.07 -16.15
C ARG A 422 -12.50 -3.31 -15.09
N LEU A 423 -13.71 -3.67 -15.52
CA LEU A 423 -14.84 -3.93 -14.62
C LEU A 423 -14.56 -5.18 -13.77
N LEU A 424 -14.10 -6.27 -14.38
CA LEU A 424 -13.71 -7.50 -13.68
C LEU A 424 -12.59 -7.26 -12.65
N LYS A 425 -11.57 -6.45 -12.99
CA LYS A 425 -10.47 -6.11 -12.09
C LYS A 425 -10.96 -5.34 -10.85
N LEU A 426 -11.86 -4.37 -11.05
CA LEU A 426 -12.43 -3.59 -9.96
C LEU A 426 -13.40 -4.40 -9.10
N GLU A 427 -14.20 -5.29 -9.71
CA GLU A 427 -15.09 -6.21 -9.00
C GLU A 427 -14.29 -7.19 -8.14
N ASN A 428 -13.24 -7.80 -8.70
CA ASN A 428 -12.34 -8.68 -7.96
C ASN A 428 -11.68 -7.93 -6.79
N ARG A 429 -11.21 -6.70 -7.02
CA ARG A 429 -10.64 -5.86 -5.95
C ARG A 429 -11.63 -5.57 -4.83
N VAL A 430 -12.86 -5.19 -5.16
CA VAL A 430 -13.90 -4.90 -4.16
C VAL A 430 -14.34 -6.19 -3.46
N ALA A 431 -14.38 -7.33 -4.16
CA ALA A 431 -14.63 -8.63 -3.56
C ALA A 431 -13.53 -9.05 -2.57
N PHE A 432 -12.26 -8.87 -2.92
CA PHE A 432 -11.14 -9.11 -1.99
C PHE A 432 -11.16 -8.13 -0.81
N ALA A 433 -11.50 -6.86 -1.04
CA ALA A 433 -11.69 -5.91 0.05
C ALA A 433 -12.80 -6.36 1.00
N ARG A 434 -13.92 -6.90 0.49
CA ARG A 434 -15.00 -7.46 1.31
C ARG A 434 -14.60 -8.73 2.05
N LEU A 435 -13.68 -9.52 1.50
CA LEU A 435 -13.19 -10.75 2.10
C LEU A 435 -12.16 -10.47 3.22
N LEU A 436 -11.18 -9.62 2.94
CA LEU A 436 -10.05 -9.34 3.83
C LEU A 436 -10.35 -8.22 4.84
N PHE A 437 -11.17 -7.23 4.44
CA PHE A 437 -11.51 -6.03 5.21
C PHE A 437 -13.02 -5.70 5.13
N PRO A 438 -13.90 -6.60 5.64
CA PRO A 438 -15.35 -6.52 5.42
C PRO A 438 -16.00 -5.24 5.96
N ALA A 439 -15.50 -4.69 7.07
CA ALA A 439 -16.07 -3.49 7.69
C ALA A 439 -15.66 -2.23 6.93
N GLU A 440 -14.41 -2.20 6.46
CA GLU A 440 -13.77 -1.12 5.72
C GLU A 440 -14.39 -1.02 4.32
N ALA A 441 -14.53 -2.15 3.64
CA ALA A 441 -15.19 -2.24 2.35
C ALA A 441 -16.66 -1.80 2.45
N LYS A 442 -17.38 -2.21 3.51
CA LYS A 442 -18.76 -1.78 3.74
C LYS A 442 -18.87 -0.29 4.04
N LEU A 443 -17.92 0.28 4.79
CA LEU A 443 -17.87 1.72 5.03
C LEU A 443 -17.57 2.49 3.74
N ALA A 444 -16.59 2.02 2.94
CA ALA A 444 -16.25 2.63 1.66
C ALA A 444 -17.43 2.59 0.66
N MET A 445 -18.16 1.46 0.61
CA MET A 445 -19.39 1.30 -0.20
C MET A 445 -20.53 2.21 0.28
N ALA A 446 -20.70 2.36 1.59
CA ALA A 446 -21.72 3.24 2.16
C ALA A 446 -21.42 4.73 1.88
N ILE A 447 -20.15 5.12 1.93
CA ILE A 447 -19.71 6.50 1.61
C ILE A 447 -19.80 6.78 0.11
N SER A 448 -19.53 5.77 -0.74
CA SER A 448 -19.63 5.93 -2.20
C SER A 448 -21.07 5.95 -2.74
N GLN A 449 -22.08 5.69 -1.90
CA GLN A 449 -23.50 5.49 -2.28
C GLN A 449 -23.75 4.21 -3.12
N ALA A 450 -22.86 3.21 -3.05
CA ALA A 450 -23.04 1.95 -3.77
C ALA A 450 -24.19 1.08 -3.21
N ASP A 451 -24.55 1.27 -1.93
CA ASP A 451 -25.62 0.51 -1.25
C ASP A 451 -27.04 0.85 -1.76
N THR A 452 -27.23 1.96 -2.50
CA THR A 452 -28.55 2.35 -3.05
C THR A 452 -28.86 1.73 -4.42
N THR A 453 -27.92 1.00 -5.02
CA THR A 453 -28.15 0.26 -6.27
C THR A 453 -28.58 -1.19 -5.98
N PRO A 454 -29.81 -1.60 -6.34
CA PRO A 454 -30.37 -2.92 -5.99
C PRO A 454 -29.61 -4.13 -6.60
N GLU A 455 -28.64 -3.86 -7.47
CA GLU A 455 -27.82 -4.86 -8.16
C GLU A 455 -26.68 -5.44 -7.30
N PHE A 456 -26.34 -4.81 -6.16
CA PHE A 456 -25.28 -5.29 -5.26
C PHE A 456 -25.75 -6.28 -4.18
N ALA A 457 -27.06 -6.51 -4.05
CA ALA A 457 -27.63 -7.46 -3.08
C ALA A 457 -27.28 -8.94 -3.40
N GLY A 458 -26.87 -9.23 -4.64
CA GLY A 458 -26.54 -10.58 -5.11
C GLY A 458 -25.16 -11.11 -4.74
N ILE A 459 -24.24 -10.30 -4.21
CA ILE A 459 -22.83 -10.70 -3.97
C ILE A 459 -22.67 -11.43 -2.61
N SER A 460 -23.75 -12.01 -2.08
CA SER A 460 -23.80 -12.68 -0.78
C SER A 460 -23.40 -14.16 -0.84
N SER A 461 -23.15 -14.72 -2.02
CA SER A 461 -22.76 -16.11 -2.18
C SER A 461 -21.39 -16.24 -2.84
N LEU A 462 -20.37 -16.56 -2.05
CA LEU A 462 -19.20 -17.28 -2.58
C LEU A 462 -19.62 -18.76 -2.73
N LYS A 463 -20.49 -19.02 -3.70
CA LYS A 463 -20.58 -20.33 -4.35
C LYS A 463 -19.87 -20.14 -5.69
N GLY A 464 -18.87 -20.98 -5.96
CA GLY A 464 -18.18 -20.99 -7.24
C GLY A 464 -19.20 -21.02 -8.37
N SER A 465 -19.22 -19.94 -9.15
CA SER A 465 -19.95 -19.83 -10.40
C SER A 465 -19.00 -19.16 -11.38
N SER A 466 -18.13 -19.96 -11.98
CA SER A 466 -17.80 -19.74 -13.39
C SER A 466 -19.04 -20.16 -14.17
N GLY A 467 -19.91 -19.20 -14.50
CA GLY A 467 -21.11 -19.44 -15.29
C GLY A 467 -22.36 -18.88 -14.66
N ASN A 468 -22.50 -17.56 -14.76
CA ASN A 468 -23.77 -16.88 -15.04
C ASN A 468 -23.40 -15.53 -15.67
N LEU A 469 -22.81 -15.61 -16.87
CA LEU A 469 -22.76 -14.47 -17.77
C LEU A 469 -24.19 -14.20 -18.23
N MET A 470 -24.72 -13.08 -17.76
CA MET A 470 -25.93 -12.42 -18.20
C MET A 470 -27.24 -13.22 -18.09
N GLU A 471 -28.09 -12.79 -17.17
CA GLU A 471 -29.51 -12.67 -17.50
C GLU A 471 -29.60 -11.56 -18.57
N VAL A 472 -29.42 -11.93 -19.85
CA VAL A 472 -29.60 -11.01 -20.98
C VAL A 472 -31.10 -10.80 -21.10
N ASP A 473 -31.58 -9.62 -20.73
CA ASP A 473 -32.89 -9.18 -21.18
C ASP A 473 -32.79 -8.96 -22.70
N LEU A 474 -33.35 -9.87 -23.48
CA LEU A 474 -33.26 -9.89 -24.96
C LEU A 474 -33.91 -8.66 -25.63
N ASN A 475 -34.51 -7.75 -24.84
CA ASN A 475 -35.12 -6.51 -25.29
C ASN A 475 -34.27 -5.24 -25.00
N GLU A 476 -33.10 -5.35 -24.37
CA GLU A 476 -32.25 -4.19 -24.03
C GLU A 476 -31.40 -3.73 -25.24
N THR A 477 -31.41 -2.43 -25.53
CA THR A 477 -30.60 -1.87 -26.63
C THR A 477 -29.11 -1.78 -26.24
N PRO A 478 -28.16 -1.96 -27.17
CA PRO A 478 -26.71 -1.90 -26.88
C PRO A 478 -26.25 -0.59 -26.21
N THR A 479 -26.97 0.50 -26.47
CA THR A 479 -26.72 1.81 -25.86
C THR A 479 -27.14 1.88 -24.38
N VAL A 480 -28.21 1.18 -23.98
CA VAL A 480 -28.64 1.07 -22.58
C VAL A 480 -27.69 0.18 -21.80
N GLN A 481 -27.27 -0.94 -22.39
CA GLN A 481 -26.28 -1.84 -21.79
C GLN A 481 -24.93 -1.15 -21.55
N ASN A 482 -24.43 -0.36 -22.51
CA ASN A 482 -23.20 0.42 -22.33
C ASN A 482 -23.33 1.51 -21.26
N LYS A 483 -24.47 2.22 -21.20
CA LYS A 483 -24.71 3.21 -20.12
C LYS A 483 -24.73 2.57 -18.73
N ARG A 484 -25.28 1.36 -18.60
CA ARG A 484 -25.30 0.59 -17.34
C ARG A 484 -23.91 0.10 -16.93
N LEU A 485 -23.10 -0.35 -17.88
CA LEU A 485 -21.72 -0.76 -17.60
C LEU A 485 -20.86 0.43 -17.16
N LEU A 486 -21.05 1.61 -17.77
CA LEU A 486 -20.33 2.83 -17.39
C LEU A 486 -20.72 3.33 -16.00
N SER A 487 -22.01 3.33 -15.63
CA SER A 487 -22.44 3.72 -14.29
C SER A 487 -21.96 2.74 -13.20
N ARG A 488 -21.89 1.45 -13.52
CA ARG A 488 -21.31 0.41 -12.64
C ARG A 488 -19.80 0.55 -12.49
N LEU A 489 -19.10 0.91 -13.57
CA LEU A 489 -17.66 1.20 -13.54
C LEU A 489 -17.39 2.42 -12.64
N GLU A 490 -18.16 3.50 -12.80
CA GLU A 490 -18.01 4.73 -12.02
C GLU A 490 -18.22 4.48 -10.51
N SER A 491 -19.23 3.69 -10.13
CA SER A 491 -19.50 3.37 -8.73
C SER A 491 -18.40 2.48 -8.11
N LEU A 492 -17.84 1.54 -8.86
CA LEU A 492 -16.73 0.71 -8.43
C LEU A 492 -15.44 1.53 -8.27
N VAL A 493 -15.13 2.41 -9.23
CA VAL A 493 -14.00 3.35 -9.14
C VAL A 493 -14.13 4.24 -7.91
N LYS A 494 -15.32 4.79 -7.67
CA LYS A 494 -15.59 5.63 -6.49
C LYS A 494 -15.43 4.83 -5.19
N THR A 495 -15.95 3.61 -5.12
CA THR A 495 -15.81 2.73 -3.94
C THR A 495 -14.33 2.39 -3.66
N VAL A 496 -13.57 2.05 -4.71
CA VAL A 496 -12.13 1.80 -4.60
C VAL A 496 -11.40 3.05 -4.11
N SER A 497 -11.69 4.23 -4.68
CA SER A 497 -11.07 5.49 -4.26
C SER A 497 -11.34 5.83 -2.78
N MET A 498 -12.58 5.62 -2.31
CA MET A 498 -12.94 5.84 -0.91
C MET A 498 -12.25 4.84 0.03
N GLY A 499 -12.12 3.58 -0.38
CA GLY A 499 -11.36 2.58 0.36
C GLY A 499 -9.89 2.98 0.52
N ARG A 500 -9.27 3.53 -0.53
CA ARG A 500 -7.88 3.99 -0.52
C ARG A 500 -7.68 5.27 0.29
N HIS A 501 -8.67 6.16 0.29
CA HIS A 501 -8.66 7.39 1.07
C HIS A 501 -8.79 7.13 2.58
N TYR A 502 -9.76 6.29 2.98
CA TYR A 502 -10.03 6.03 4.40
C TYR A 502 -9.19 4.90 5.00
N PHE A 503 -8.65 3.99 4.19
CA PHE A 503 -7.88 2.82 4.64
C PHE A 503 -6.67 2.59 3.72
N PRO A 504 -5.69 3.51 3.74
CA PRO A 504 -4.55 3.50 2.82
C PRO A 504 -3.66 2.27 3.01
N HIS A 505 -3.36 1.87 4.25
CA HIS A 505 -2.48 0.70 4.50
C HIS A 505 -3.19 -0.59 4.10
N CYS A 506 -4.48 -0.74 4.43
CA CYS A 506 -5.28 -1.90 3.98
C CYS A 506 -5.40 -1.96 2.45
N SER A 507 -5.54 -0.80 1.80
CA SER A 507 -5.61 -0.72 0.34
C SER A 507 -4.29 -1.05 -0.36
N GLU A 508 -3.15 -0.69 0.23
CA GLU A 508 -1.84 -1.03 -0.30
C GLU A 508 -1.62 -2.55 -0.29
N VAL A 509 -2.05 -3.23 0.78
CA VAL A 509 -2.00 -4.70 0.88
C VAL A 509 -2.91 -5.34 -0.18
N LEU A 510 -4.11 -4.79 -0.41
CA LEU A 510 -5.01 -5.25 -1.47
C LEU A 510 -4.39 -5.07 -2.87
N ASP A 511 -3.74 -3.94 -3.13
CA ASP A 511 -3.13 -3.66 -4.43
C ASP A 511 -1.91 -4.55 -4.69
N LYS A 512 -1.07 -4.79 -3.67
CA LYS A 512 0.01 -5.80 -3.72
C LYS A 512 -0.55 -7.19 -3.98
N PHE A 513 -1.65 -7.55 -3.31
CA PHE A 513 -2.29 -8.85 -3.47
C PHE A 513 -2.85 -9.07 -4.88
N LEU A 514 -3.39 -8.02 -5.51
CA LEU A 514 -3.92 -8.07 -6.88
C LEU A 514 -2.84 -8.05 -7.98
N GLN A 515 -1.62 -7.62 -7.68
CA GLN A 515 -0.49 -7.63 -8.63
C GLN A 515 0.24 -8.98 -8.66
N VAL A 516 0.16 -9.75 -7.57
CA VAL A 516 0.63 -11.13 -7.57
C VAL A 516 -0.47 -11.95 -8.25
N ASP A 517 -0.23 -12.44 -9.47
CA ASP A 517 -1.08 -13.43 -10.13
C ASP A 517 -1.11 -14.71 -9.27
N LEU A 518 -1.93 -14.69 -8.21
CA LEU A 518 -2.30 -15.87 -7.47
C LEU A 518 -3.53 -16.45 -8.16
N PRO A 519 -3.43 -17.63 -8.79
CA PRO A 519 -4.63 -18.39 -9.09
C PRO A 519 -5.28 -18.71 -7.74
N ASP A 520 -6.55 -18.31 -7.58
CA ASP A 520 -7.49 -18.59 -6.50
C ASP A 520 -6.89 -18.83 -5.09
N LEU A 521 -7.36 -18.11 -4.07
CA LEU A 521 -7.09 -18.40 -2.65
C LEU A 521 -7.42 -19.86 -2.23
N CYS A 522 -8.09 -20.64 -3.09
CA CYS A 522 -8.28 -22.09 -3.00
C CYS A 522 -7.05 -22.95 -3.37
N VAL A 523 -5.92 -22.36 -3.80
CA VAL A 523 -4.77 -23.07 -4.38
C VAL A 523 -3.57 -23.11 -3.41
N LEU A 524 -3.85 -23.16 -2.10
CA LEU A 524 -2.84 -23.44 -1.06
C LEU A 524 -2.41 -24.92 -1.04
N GLU A 525 -3.14 -25.80 -1.72
CA GLU A 525 -2.99 -27.26 -1.64
C GLU A 525 -2.46 -27.92 -2.92
N THR A 526 -2.24 -27.19 -4.01
CA THR A 526 -1.60 -27.78 -5.21
C THR A 526 -0.13 -27.37 -5.32
N GLY A 527 0.71 -28.33 -5.69
CA GLY A 527 2.16 -28.16 -5.79
C GLY A 527 2.92 -29.15 -4.92
N THR A 528 4.24 -29.17 -5.07
CA THR A 528 5.14 -29.99 -4.25
C THR A 528 5.08 -29.55 -2.78
N THR A 529 5.51 -30.40 -1.84
CA THR A 529 5.53 -30.10 -0.40
C THR A 529 6.29 -28.82 -0.06
N ASP A 530 7.33 -28.49 -0.82
CA ASP A 530 8.07 -27.23 -0.66
C ASP A 530 7.31 -26.03 -1.21
N GLU A 531 6.60 -26.16 -2.35
CA GLU A 531 5.71 -25.12 -2.86
C GLU A 531 4.53 -24.85 -1.94
N GLN A 532 3.92 -25.90 -1.36
CA GLN A 532 2.83 -25.74 -0.39
C GLN A 532 3.33 -25.06 0.89
N LYS A 533 4.53 -25.39 1.38
CA LYS A 533 5.14 -24.68 2.52
C LYS A 533 5.41 -23.22 2.19
N ILE A 534 5.94 -22.92 1.01
CA ILE A 534 6.18 -21.55 0.55
C ILE A 534 4.85 -20.79 0.41
N LYS A 535 3.80 -21.42 -0.15
CA LYS A 535 2.47 -20.81 -0.28
C LYS A 535 1.80 -20.58 1.08
N ARG A 536 1.90 -21.53 2.02
CA ARG A 536 1.39 -21.39 3.40
C ARG A 536 2.17 -20.33 4.18
N GLN A 537 3.49 -20.27 4.01
CA GLN A 537 4.33 -19.25 4.64
C GLN A 537 4.01 -17.86 4.08
N ARG A 538 3.86 -17.72 2.76
CA ARG A 538 3.38 -16.48 2.11
C ARG A 538 1.99 -16.07 2.58
N PHE A 539 1.09 -17.03 2.82
CA PHE A 539 -0.24 -16.74 3.36
C PHE A 539 -0.20 -16.28 4.83
N LEU A 540 0.70 -16.84 5.65
CA LEU A 540 0.91 -16.39 7.03
C LEU A 540 1.57 -15.00 7.09
N GLU A 541 2.55 -14.75 6.24
CA GLU A 541 3.16 -13.43 6.06
C GLU A 541 2.09 -12.41 5.61
N LEU A 542 1.27 -12.78 4.64
CA LEU A 542 0.15 -11.94 4.18
C LEU A 542 -0.87 -11.68 5.29
N LYS A 543 -1.19 -12.68 6.10
CA LYS A 543 -2.10 -12.53 7.26
C LYS A 543 -1.54 -11.55 8.29
N GLU A 544 -0.23 -11.59 8.54
CA GLU A 544 0.45 -10.65 9.42
C GLU A 544 0.47 -9.23 8.81
N GLU A 545 0.72 -9.11 7.50
CA GLU A 545 0.69 -7.84 6.78
C GLU A 545 -0.70 -7.18 6.79
N VAL A 546 -1.76 -7.96 6.55
CA VAL A 546 -3.17 -7.52 6.61
C VAL A 546 -3.51 -6.98 8.00
N GLN A 547 -3.16 -7.72 9.06
CA GLN A 547 -3.45 -7.31 10.43
C GLN A 547 -2.65 -6.06 10.83
N LYS A 548 -1.37 -6.01 10.46
CA LYS A 548 -0.48 -4.87 10.72
C LYS A 548 -0.94 -3.62 9.99
N ALA A 549 -1.41 -3.75 8.75
CA ALA A 549 -1.96 -2.64 7.98
C ALA A 549 -3.24 -2.08 8.62
N PHE A 550 -4.13 -2.96 9.09
CA PHE A 550 -5.34 -2.55 9.80
C PHE A 550 -5.02 -1.82 11.12
N ASP A 551 -4.10 -2.35 11.92
CA ASP A 551 -3.72 -1.73 13.19
C ASP A 551 -3.05 -0.36 12.98
N LYS A 552 -2.30 -0.18 11.88
CA LYS A 552 -1.76 1.12 11.46
C LYS A 552 -2.86 2.10 11.03
N ASP A 553 -3.78 1.70 10.15
CA ASP A 553 -4.91 2.54 9.71
C ASP A 553 -5.77 2.98 10.92
N LYS A 554 -5.92 2.11 11.93
CA LYS A 554 -6.61 2.41 13.18
C LYS A 554 -5.83 3.37 14.08
N ALA A 555 -4.51 3.22 14.19
CA ALA A 555 -3.66 4.11 14.96
C ALA A 555 -3.64 5.53 14.37
N ASP A 556 -3.47 5.64 13.05
CA ASP A 556 -3.42 6.92 12.33
C ASP A 556 -4.74 7.70 12.45
N LYS A 557 -5.89 7.02 12.44
CA LYS A 557 -7.20 7.66 12.68
C LYS A 557 -7.43 8.12 14.12
N ASN A 558 -6.87 7.40 15.11
CA ASN A 558 -6.95 7.84 16.50
C ASN A 558 -6.04 9.05 16.75
N LEU A 559 -4.90 9.15 16.06
CA LEU A 559 -4.02 10.31 16.05
C LEU A 559 -4.69 11.53 15.38
N SER A 560 -5.36 11.34 14.24
CA SER A 560 -6.11 12.44 13.58
C SER A 560 -7.36 12.88 14.34
N GLY A 561 -7.93 12.00 15.18
CA GLY A 561 -9.07 12.32 16.05
C GLY A 561 -8.72 13.07 17.33
N LEU A 562 -7.44 13.11 17.71
CA LEU A 562 -6.94 13.81 18.90
C LEU A 562 -6.48 15.25 18.60
N SER A 563 -6.26 15.60 17.34
CA SER A 563 -5.85 16.94 16.90
C SER A 563 -7.01 17.88 16.52
N SER A 564 -8.27 17.46 16.64
CA SER A 564 -9.44 18.35 16.44
C SER A 564 -10.13 18.63 17.78
N SER A 565 -9.56 19.53 18.57
CA SER A 565 -10.23 20.13 19.72
C SER A 565 -10.72 21.54 19.34
N SER A 566 -12.01 21.80 19.58
CA SER A 566 -12.80 23.04 19.38
C SER A 566 -13.21 23.33 17.93
N SER A 567 -14.44 23.72 17.58
CA SER A 567 -15.69 23.98 18.29
C SER A 567 -16.81 24.16 17.24
N SER A 568 -17.96 23.48 17.37
CA SER A 568 -19.26 23.98 16.87
C SER A 568 -20.45 23.12 17.34
N LEU A 569 -21.52 23.81 17.74
CA LEU A 569 -22.82 23.31 18.20
C LEU A 569 -23.68 22.74 17.04
N PRO A 570 -24.79 22.02 17.31
CA PRO A 570 -25.17 20.84 16.54
C PRO A 570 -26.24 21.08 15.46
N PRO A 571 -26.30 20.25 14.40
CA PRO A 571 -27.54 20.00 13.70
C PRO A 571 -28.19 18.69 14.17
N LYS A 572 -29.49 18.80 14.44
CA LYS A 572 -30.57 17.80 14.48
C LYS A 572 -30.21 16.35 14.89
N LYS A 573 -30.69 16.02 16.10
CA LYS A 573 -30.85 14.65 16.64
C LYS A 573 -31.69 13.76 15.71
N VAL A 574 -31.03 13.03 14.81
CA VAL A 574 -31.46 11.68 14.42
C VAL A 574 -30.20 10.81 14.35
N GLY A 575 -30.08 9.84 15.27
CA GLY A 575 -29.26 8.64 15.04
C GLY A 575 -27.83 8.54 15.61
N ARG A 576 -27.29 9.48 16.41
CA ARG A 576 -25.92 9.33 16.97
C ARG A 576 -25.78 8.18 17.99
N LYS A 577 -26.83 7.92 18.79
CA LYS A 577 -26.87 6.75 19.71
C LYS A 577 -27.12 5.43 18.98
N SER A 578 -27.82 5.47 17.84
CA SER A 578 -28.01 4.28 16.99
C SER A 578 -26.67 3.87 16.39
N LYS A 579 -25.98 4.76 15.66
CA LYS A 579 -24.67 4.48 15.04
C LYS A 579 -23.62 3.91 16.03
N VAL A 580 -23.51 4.43 17.25
CA VAL A 580 -22.53 3.94 18.25
C VAL A 580 -22.92 2.59 18.85
N MET A 581 -24.22 2.34 19.11
CA MET A 581 -24.67 1.00 19.54
C MET A 581 -24.58 -0.03 18.42
N THR A 582 -24.84 0.37 17.17
CA THR A 582 -24.67 -0.46 15.99
C THR A 582 -23.19 -0.82 15.79
N ILE A 583 -22.27 0.14 15.91
CA ILE A 583 -20.81 -0.11 15.84
C ILE A 583 -20.33 -1.05 16.96
N LYS A 584 -20.80 -0.89 18.21
CA LYS A 584 -20.43 -1.80 19.31
C LYS A 584 -21.03 -3.20 19.16
N SER A 585 -22.27 -3.30 18.68
CA SER A 585 -22.93 -4.58 18.38
C SER A 585 -22.21 -5.33 17.26
N TYR A 586 -21.80 -4.61 16.21
CA TYR A 586 -21.02 -5.16 15.09
C TYR A 586 -19.55 -5.44 15.45
N GLN A 587 -18.93 -4.67 16.37
CA GLN A 587 -17.61 -5.01 16.94
C GLN A 587 -17.64 -6.32 17.73
N ASN A 588 -18.74 -6.61 18.43
CA ASN A 588 -18.94 -7.91 19.09
C ASN A 588 -19.19 -9.04 18.08
N GLN A 589 -19.97 -8.81 17.02
CA GLN A 589 -20.16 -9.81 15.95
C GLN A 589 -18.88 -10.05 15.14
N ALA A 590 -18.09 -9.02 14.85
CA ALA A 590 -16.79 -9.13 14.19
C ALA A 590 -15.76 -9.81 15.09
N GLY A 591 -15.77 -9.53 16.40
CA GLY A 591 -14.97 -10.27 17.38
C GLY A 591 -15.34 -11.76 17.44
N VAL A 592 -16.63 -12.10 17.31
CA VAL A 592 -17.11 -13.49 17.24
C VAL A 592 -16.75 -14.12 15.88
N LEU A 593 -16.84 -13.39 14.77
CA LEU A 593 -16.53 -13.92 13.44
C LEU A 593 -15.02 -14.11 13.24
N VAL A 594 -14.19 -13.15 13.68
CA VAL A 594 -12.73 -13.24 13.72
C VAL A 594 -12.29 -14.32 14.70
N LYS A 595 -12.98 -14.50 15.83
CA LYS A 595 -12.73 -15.64 16.73
C LYS A 595 -13.12 -16.97 16.09
N ASN A 596 -14.19 -17.02 15.28
CA ASN A 596 -14.58 -18.21 14.54
C ASN A 596 -13.67 -18.49 13.33
N TYR A 597 -13.09 -17.47 12.69
CA TYR A 597 -12.19 -17.58 11.53
C TYR A 597 -10.73 -17.82 11.95
N LEU A 598 -10.26 -17.21 13.05
CA LEU A 598 -8.92 -17.43 13.61
C LEU A 598 -8.78 -18.78 14.33
N LEU A 599 -9.88 -19.37 14.82
CA LEU A 599 -9.88 -20.68 15.45
C LEU A 599 -10.12 -21.84 14.47
N ALA A 600 -10.36 -21.54 13.18
CA ALA A 600 -10.88 -22.54 12.25
C ALA A 600 -9.87 -23.63 11.82
N ASP A 601 -8.55 -23.50 11.97
CA ASP A 601 -7.66 -24.61 11.57
C ASP A 601 -6.27 -24.71 12.26
N PRO A 602 -6.21 -24.55 13.59
CA PRO A 602 -5.27 -25.43 14.31
C PRO A 602 -5.83 -26.09 15.56
N PHE A 603 -7.04 -25.77 16.05
CA PHE A 603 -7.49 -26.25 17.36
C PHE A 603 -8.37 -27.51 17.34
N ILE A 604 -9.03 -27.83 16.23
CA ILE A 604 -9.98 -28.96 16.17
C ILE A 604 -9.29 -30.29 16.51
N PRO A 605 -8.12 -30.65 15.94
CA PRO A 605 -7.44 -31.90 16.28
C PRO A 605 -7.10 -31.98 17.79
N TYR A 606 -6.53 -30.93 18.37
CA TYR A 606 -6.10 -30.96 19.77
C TYR A 606 -7.28 -30.96 20.75
N THR A 607 -8.30 -30.14 20.49
CA THR A 607 -9.48 -30.04 21.36
C THR A 607 -10.34 -31.30 21.30
N SER A 608 -10.46 -31.94 20.13
CA SER A 608 -11.17 -33.21 19.98
C SER A 608 -10.43 -34.39 20.64
N VAL A 609 -9.10 -34.42 20.60
CA VAL A 609 -8.29 -35.42 21.34
C VAL A 609 -8.49 -35.28 22.85
N ILE A 610 -8.37 -34.07 23.38
CA ILE A 610 -8.59 -33.80 24.81
C ILE A 610 -10.04 -34.13 25.19
N GLY A 611 -11.01 -33.73 24.35
CA GLY A 611 -12.42 -34.07 24.52
C GLY A 611 -12.67 -35.57 24.53
N GLY A 612 -12.01 -36.34 23.66
CA GLY A 612 -12.07 -37.80 23.63
C GLY A 612 -11.54 -38.45 24.90
N ILE A 613 -10.43 -37.97 25.45
CA ILE A 613 -9.87 -38.47 26.74
C ILE A 613 -10.85 -38.20 27.90
N ILE A 614 -11.40 -36.99 27.96
CA ILE A 614 -12.40 -36.62 28.99
C ILE A 614 -13.65 -37.48 28.85
N LEU A 615 -14.13 -37.69 27.62
CA LEU A 615 -15.29 -38.52 27.34
C LEU A 615 -15.06 -39.97 27.78
N CYS A 616 -13.86 -40.52 27.57
CA CYS A 616 -13.50 -41.85 28.06
C CYS A 616 -13.64 -41.94 29.58
N LYS A 617 -13.16 -40.94 30.33
CA LYS A 617 -13.31 -40.91 31.79
C LYS A 617 -14.77 -40.80 32.21
N MET A 618 -15.55 -39.93 31.57
CA MET A 618 -16.99 -39.80 31.84
C MET A 618 -17.74 -41.10 31.59
N VAL A 619 -17.46 -41.76 30.46
CA VAL A 619 -18.09 -43.03 30.10
C VAL A 619 -17.69 -44.14 31.08
N TYR A 620 -16.44 -44.18 31.54
CA TYR A 620 -15.99 -45.11 32.56
C TYR A 620 -16.81 -44.96 33.86
N ASP A 621 -16.95 -43.73 34.35
CA ASP A 621 -17.69 -43.43 35.58
C ASP A 621 -19.18 -43.72 35.41
N LEU A 622 -19.75 -43.39 34.26
CA LEU A 622 -21.14 -43.69 33.93
C LEU A 622 -21.38 -45.20 33.86
N THR A 623 -20.47 -45.95 33.24
CA THR A 623 -20.54 -47.41 33.18
C THR A 623 -20.47 -48.02 34.58
N HIS A 624 -19.58 -47.51 35.44
CA HIS A 624 -19.50 -47.92 36.84
C HIS A 624 -20.82 -47.64 37.58
N LEU A 625 -21.37 -46.43 37.42
CA LEU A 625 -22.62 -46.01 38.05
C LEU A 625 -23.80 -46.92 37.63
N ILE A 626 -24.03 -47.06 36.33
CA ILE A 626 -25.11 -47.88 35.78
C ILE A 626 -24.94 -49.34 36.21
N SER A 627 -23.73 -49.89 36.11
CA SER A 627 -23.49 -51.29 36.44
C SER A 627 -23.71 -51.58 37.94
N THR A 628 -23.37 -50.63 38.82
CA THR A 628 -23.57 -50.76 40.26
C THR A 628 -25.06 -50.82 40.64
N PHE A 629 -25.91 -50.03 39.97
CA PHE A 629 -27.34 -49.96 40.29
C PHE A 629 -28.19 -51.03 39.58
N TYR A 630 -27.88 -51.35 38.33
CA TYR A 630 -28.75 -52.17 37.49
C TYR A 630 -28.27 -53.61 37.28
N ILE A 631 -26.99 -53.90 37.52
CA ILE A 631 -26.40 -55.22 37.21
C ILE A 631 -26.02 -55.94 38.50
N LYS A 632 -26.89 -56.86 38.95
CA LYS A 632 -26.67 -57.65 40.18
C LYS A 632 -25.33 -58.40 40.18
N ALA A 633 -24.88 -58.88 39.02
CA ALA A 633 -23.60 -59.60 38.88
C ALA A 633 -22.37 -58.70 39.10
N TYR A 634 -22.48 -57.37 38.94
CA TYR A 634 -21.35 -56.45 39.05
C TYR A 634 -20.79 -56.37 40.48
N GLY A 635 -21.68 -56.41 41.48
CA GLY A 635 -21.31 -56.35 42.89
C GLY A 635 -20.46 -57.54 43.36
N SER A 636 -20.59 -58.70 42.71
CA SER A 636 -19.82 -59.92 43.04
C SER A 636 -18.50 -60.06 42.28
N LEU A 637 -18.17 -59.13 41.37
CA LEU A 637 -16.92 -59.17 40.60
C LEU A 637 -15.71 -58.72 41.44
N THR A 638 -14.55 -59.30 41.14
CA THR A 638 -13.26 -58.86 41.70
C THR A 638 -12.90 -57.45 41.24
N LYS A 639 -11.97 -56.78 41.95
CA LYS A 639 -11.55 -55.41 41.61
C LYS A 639 -11.03 -55.31 40.17
N ILE A 640 -10.24 -56.29 39.71
CA ILE A 640 -9.71 -56.30 38.34
C ILE A 640 -10.80 -56.52 37.29
N GLN A 641 -11.76 -57.42 37.56
CA GLN A 641 -12.90 -57.66 36.66
C GLN A 641 -13.82 -56.44 36.55
N ARG A 642 -13.99 -55.66 37.62
CA ARG A 642 -14.76 -54.40 37.56
C ARG A 642 -14.06 -53.34 36.70
N ILE A 643 -12.74 -53.27 36.76
CA ILE A 643 -11.95 -52.37 35.91
C ILE A 643 -12.09 -52.78 34.44
N GLU A 644 -11.93 -54.08 34.13
CA GLU A 644 -12.14 -54.60 32.78
C GLU A 644 -13.57 -54.35 32.29
N TRP A 645 -14.57 -54.59 33.14
CA TRP A 645 -15.98 -54.34 32.85
C TRP A 645 -16.22 -52.88 32.45
N ASN A 646 -15.70 -51.93 33.23
CA ASN A 646 -15.89 -50.52 32.92
C ASN A 646 -15.11 -50.10 31.66
N SER A 647 -13.92 -50.66 31.43
CA SER A 647 -13.11 -50.42 30.22
C SER A 647 -13.82 -50.90 28.95
N ARG A 648 -14.48 -52.07 29.02
CA ARG A 648 -15.33 -52.58 27.94
C ARG A 648 -16.54 -51.69 27.66
N GLY A 649 -17.01 -50.94 28.65
CA GLY A 649 -18.04 -49.90 28.48
C GLY A 649 -17.55 -48.75 27.60
N ILE A 650 -16.33 -48.24 27.85
CA ILE A 650 -15.70 -47.20 27.04
C ILE A 650 -15.58 -47.64 25.59
N SER A 651 -14.95 -48.78 25.34
CA SER A 651 -14.72 -49.30 23.98
C SER A 651 -16.03 -49.55 23.23
N SER A 652 -17.08 -50.02 23.90
CA SER A 652 -18.39 -50.24 23.27
C SER A 652 -19.05 -48.93 22.82
N ILE A 653 -19.01 -47.89 23.65
CA ILE A 653 -19.60 -46.59 23.30
C ILE A 653 -18.79 -45.90 22.21
N HIS A 654 -17.46 -45.95 22.28
CA HIS A 654 -16.59 -45.43 21.23
C HIS A 654 -16.86 -46.13 19.89
N ALA A 655 -16.92 -47.46 19.89
CA ALA A 655 -17.17 -48.25 18.69
C ALA A 655 -18.50 -47.89 18.02
N ILE A 656 -19.58 -47.70 18.80
CA ILE A 656 -20.88 -47.26 18.27
C ILE A 656 -20.76 -45.87 17.64
N PHE A 657 -20.11 -44.93 18.34
CA PHE A 657 -19.90 -43.56 17.84
C PHE A 657 -19.12 -43.55 16.52
N ILE A 658 -17.96 -44.20 16.47
CA ILE A 658 -17.09 -44.13 15.31
C ILE A 658 -17.67 -44.93 14.13
N THR A 659 -18.36 -46.05 14.39
CA THR A 659 -19.04 -46.81 13.34
C THR A 659 -20.14 -45.99 12.69
N ALA A 660 -20.99 -45.32 13.48
CA ALA A 660 -22.07 -44.49 12.94
C ALA A 660 -21.51 -43.33 12.09
N LEU A 661 -20.44 -42.70 12.56
CA LEU A 661 -19.78 -41.62 11.82
C LEU A 661 -19.08 -42.13 10.55
N SER A 662 -18.44 -43.29 10.61
CA SER A 662 -17.77 -43.91 9.46
C SER A 662 -18.77 -44.30 8.38
N LEU A 663 -19.90 -44.91 8.76
CA LEU A 663 -20.98 -45.25 7.84
C LEU A 663 -21.53 -44.00 7.15
N TYR A 664 -21.77 -42.92 7.92
CA TYR A 664 -22.21 -41.64 7.38
C TYR A 664 -21.23 -41.10 6.33
N PHE A 665 -19.93 -41.04 6.65
CA PHE A 665 -18.94 -40.49 5.71
C PHE A 665 -18.69 -41.35 4.48
N VAL A 666 -18.65 -42.68 4.64
CA VAL A 666 -18.34 -43.60 3.53
C VAL A 666 -19.52 -43.76 2.57
N PHE A 667 -20.77 -43.77 3.06
CA PHE A 667 -21.93 -44.13 2.24
C PHE A 667 -22.96 -43.02 2.02
N TRP A 668 -23.10 -42.05 2.94
CA TRP A 668 -24.14 -41.03 2.88
C TRP A 668 -23.63 -39.62 2.61
N SER A 669 -22.36 -39.35 2.88
CA SER A 669 -21.77 -38.03 2.69
C SER A 669 -21.25 -37.86 1.27
N ASP A 670 -21.47 -36.68 0.69
CA ASP A 670 -20.87 -36.32 -0.61
C ASP A 670 -19.34 -36.10 -0.53
N LEU A 671 -18.76 -36.10 0.68
CA LEU A 671 -17.34 -35.80 0.93
C LEU A 671 -16.38 -36.71 0.13
N PHE A 672 -16.69 -38.00 0.02
CA PHE A 672 -15.85 -38.99 -0.67
C PHE A 672 -16.49 -39.52 -1.96
N SER A 673 -17.43 -38.78 -2.56
CA SER A 673 -18.08 -39.17 -3.83
C SER A 673 -17.15 -39.06 -5.04
N ASP A 674 -17.34 -39.91 -6.05
CA ASP A 674 -16.53 -39.95 -7.29
C ASP A 674 -16.74 -38.75 -8.25
N GLN A 675 -17.35 -37.65 -7.79
CA GLN A 675 -17.56 -36.48 -8.65
C GLN A 675 -16.21 -35.87 -9.09
N GLN A 676 -16.04 -35.78 -10.40
CA GLN A 676 -14.79 -35.47 -11.13
C GLN A 676 -14.22 -34.06 -10.85
N HIS A 677 -14.96 -33.19 -10.17
CA HIS A 677 -14.63 -31.77 -9.99
C HIS A 677 -14.10 -31.39 -8.59
N LEU A 678 -13.99 -32.34 -7.63
CA LEU A 678 -13.68 -32.04 -6.22
C LEU A 678 -12.25 -32.41 -5.74
N GLY A 679 -11.27 -32.46 -6.64
CA GLY A 679 -9.89 -32.84 -6.29
C GLY A 679 -9.73 -34.34 -5.96
N LEU A 680 -8.52 -34.76 -5.57
CA LEU A 680 -8.18 -36.16 -5.29
C LEU A 680 -8.89 -36.65 -4.02
N ILE A 681 -9.63 -37.77 -4.10
CA ILE A 681 -10.40 -38.35 -2.98
C ILE A 681 -9.53 -38.62 -1.75
N THR A 682 -8.25 -38.93 -1.96
CA THR A 682 -7.25 -39.20 -0.90
C THR A 682 -6.88 -37.99 -0.05
N PHE A 683 -7.17 -36.77 -0.49
CA PHE A 683 -6.85 -35.52 0.23
C PHE A 683 -8.08 -34.80 0.79
N ARG A 684 -9.28 -35.37 0.62
CA ARG A 684 -10.52 -34.74 1.08
C ARG A 684 -10.71 -34.94 2.57
N SER A 685 -11.00 -33.86 3.28
CA SER A 685 -11.35 -33.87 4.70
C SER A 685 -12.35 -32.77 5.03
N SER A 686 -12.97 -32.83 6.21
CA SER A 686 -13.90 -31.83 6.72
C SER A 686 -13.65 -31.60 8.21
N PRO A 687 -14.03 -30.43 8.78
CA PRO A 687 -13.92 -30.19 10.21
C PRO A 687 -14.62 -31.26 11.07
N LEU A 688 -15.77 -31.77 10.60
CA LEU A 688 -16.52 -32.83 11.29
C LEU A 688 -15.80 -34.18 11.22
N SER A 689 -15.16 -34.50 10.09
CA SER A 689 -14.39 -35.74 9.96
C SER A 689 -13.11 -35.68 10.80
N VAL A 690 -12.38 -34.57 10.78
CA VAL A 690 -11.20 -34.36 11.63
C VAL A 690 -11.57 -34.43 13.12
N PHE A 691 -12.69 -33.81 13.52
CA PHE A 691 -13.20 -33.90 14.90
C PHE A 691 -13.50 -35.35 15.31
N GLY A 692 -14.17 -36.13 14.46
CA GLY A 692 -14.48 -37.53 14.72
C GLY A 692 -13.25 -38.42 14.89
N LEU A 693 -12.25 -38.24 14.01
CA LEU A 693 -10.97 -38.94 14.14
C LEU A 693 -10.24 -38.52 15.42
N GLY A 694 -10.27 -37.24 15.80
CA GLY A 694 -9.61 -36.78 17.03
C GLY A 694 -10.23 -37.28 18.32
N VAL A 695 -11.56 -37.38 18.39
CA VAL A 695 -12.23 -38.10 19.50
C VAL A 695 -11.74 -39.56 19.56
N SER A 696 -11.52 -40.19 18.40
CA SER A 696 -11.01 -41.57 18.30
C SER A 696 -9.56 -41.70 18.73
N VAL A 697 -8.68 -40.76 18.36
CA VAL A 697 -7.30 -40.71 18.85
C VAL A 697 -7.28 -40.60 20.39
N GLY A 698 -8.12 -39.72 20.97
CA GLY A 698 -8.24 -39.61 22.43
C GLY A 698 -8.67 -40.90 23.10
N TYR A 699 -9.58 -41.66 22.46
CA TYR A 699 -9.94 -43.01 22.90
C TYR A 699 -8.76 -43.99 22.80
N PHE A 700 -8.10 -44.11 21.65
CA PHE A 700 -6.96 -45.02 21.47
C PHE A 700 -5.84 -44.73 22.47
N CYS A 701 -5.55 -43.45 22.76
CA CYS A 701 -4.58 -43.07 23.79
C CYS A 701 -5.02 -43.53 25.19
N SER A 702 -6.29 -43.35 25.55
CA SER A 702 -6.82 -43.74 26.85
C SER A 702 -6.84 -45.26 27.03
N ASP A 703 -7.28 -46.00 26.00
CA ASP A 703 -7.38 -47.46 26.01
C ASP A 703 -5.99 -48.12 26.01
N LEU A 704 -5.05 -47.62 25.18
CA LEU A 704 -3.67 -48.08 25.19
C LEU A 704 -2.99 -47.80 26.53
N GLY A 705 -3.24 -46.64 27.13
CA GLY A 705 -2.75 -46.30 28.47
C GLY A 705 -3.24 -47.27 29.54
N MET A 706 -4.53 -47.63 29.50
CA MET A 706 -5.10 -48.63 30.42
C MET A 706 -4.55 -50.04 30.18
N LEU A 707 -4.42 -50.46 28.91
CA LEU A 707 -3.86 -51.75 28.54
C LEU A 707 -2.42 -51.91 29.01
N LEU A 708 -1.58 -50.87 28.85
CA LEU A 708 -0.19 -50.89 29.30
C LEU A 708 -0.07 -50.85 30.83
N TRP A 709 -0.90 -50.05 31.51
CA TRP A 709 -0.87 -49.94 32.97
C TRP A 709 -1.28 -51.23 33.68
N LEU A 710 -2.22 -51.99 33.10
CA LEU A 710 -2.76 -53.22 33.67
C LEU A 710 -2.28 -54.46 32.91
N TYR A 711 -1.22 -54.35 32.11
CA TYR A 711 -0.65 -55.48 31.38
C TYR A 711 -0.11 -56.53 32.37
N PRO A 712 -0.39 -57.83 32.19
CA PRO A 712 -1.11 -58.50 31.10
C PRO A 712 -2.60 -58.79 31.37
N CYS A 713 -3.20 -58.20 32.41
CA CYS A 713 -4.53 -58.57 32.92
C CYS A 713 -5.69 -58.18 31.99
N LEU A 714 -5.55 -57.12 31.19
CA LEU A 714 -6.62 -56.60 30.31
C LEU A 714 -6.54 -57.06 28.85
N GLY A 715 -5.48 -57.78 28.44
CA GLY A 715 -5.31 -58.25 27.06
C GLY A 715 -3.91 -58.77 26.76
N GLY A 716 -3.81 -59.61 25.72
CA GLY A 716 -2.52 -60.12 25.21
C GLY A 716 -1.79 -59.12 24.29
N MET A 717 -0.54 -59.41 23.95
CA MET A 717 0.29 -58.58 23.05
C MET A 717 -0.35 -58.32 21.68
N GLU A 718 -1.21 -59.22 21.20
CA GLU A 718 -1.98 -59.04 19.96
C GLU A 718 -2.89 -57.80 20.01
N TYR A 719 -3.47 -57.49 21.17
CA TYR A 719 -4.33 -56.31 21.35
C TYR A 719 -3.51 -55.02 21.38
N VAL A 720 -2.36 -55.03 22.05
CA VAL A 720 -1.45 -53.88 22.11
C VAL A 720 -0.96 -53.51 20.71
N PHE A 721 -0.57 -54.51 19.92
CA PHE A 721 -0.12 -54.29 18.54
C PHE A 721 -1.25 -53.76 17.65
N HIS A 722 -2.44 -54.34 17.73
CA HIS A 722 -3.63 -53.87 17.02
C HIS A 722 -3.96 -52.41 17.33
N HIS A 723 -4.07 -52.05 18.62
CA HIS A 723 -4.46 -50.70 19.04
C HIS A 723 -3.36 -49.66 18.76
N SER A 724 -2.09 -50.03 18.86
CA SER A 724 -0.99 -49.14 18.51
C SER A 724 -0.97 -48.84 17.01
N LEU A 725 -1.11 -49.87 16.17
CA LEU A 725 -1.09 -49.73 14.72
C LEU A 725 -2.32 -48.93 14.22
N ALA A 726 -3.51 -49.24 14.74
CA ALA A 726 -4.73 -48.50 14.43
C ALA A 726 -4.65 -47.04 14.93
N GLY A 727 -4.18 -46.81 16.15
CA GLY A 727 -4.02 -45.48 16.72
C GLY A 727 -3.07 -44.59 15.92
N ILE A 728 -1.94 -45.13 15.44
CA ILE A 728 -0.99 -44.40 14.59
C ILE A 728 -1.64 -44.00 13.25
N ALA A 729 -2.37 -44.93 12.61
CA ALA A 729 -3.03 -44.66 11.33
C ALA A 729 -4.14 -43.60 11.45
N VAL A 730 -4.95 -43.68 12.52
CA VAL A 730 -6.02 -42.71 12.80
C VAL A 730 -5.42 -41.34 13.14
N ALA A 731 -4.35 -41.29 13.95
CA ALA A 731 -3.68 -40.05 14.28
C ALA A 731 -3.04 -39.38 13.05
N TYR A 732 -2.39 -40.17 12.18
CA TYR A 732 -1.85 -39.66 10.93
C TYR A 732 -2.95 -39.04 10.05
N SER A 733 -4.05 -39.77 9.83
CA SER A 733 -5.14 -39.31 8.95
C SER A 733 -5.89 -38.09 9.53
N MET A 734 -5.93 -37.97 10.86
CA MET A 734 -6.45 -36.78 11.53
C MET A 734 -5.54 -35.56 11.31
N PHE A 735 -4.22 -35.70 11.55
CA PHE A 735 -3.29 -34.56 11.48
C PHE A 735 -2.92 -34.16 10.06
N SER A 736 -2.83 -35.11 9.13
CA SER A 736 -2.48 -34.85 7.73
C SER A 736 -3.68 -34.47 6.88
N GLY A 737 -4.89 -34.90 7.26
CA GLY A 737 -6.06 -34.82 6.39
C GLY A 737 -6.06 -35.82 5.22
N GLU A 738 -4.98 -36.61 5.07
CA GLU A 738 -4.81 -37.56 3.99
C GLU A 738 -5.39 -38.94 4.37
N GLY A 739 -5.91 -39.68 3.37
CA GLY A 739 -6.34 -41.07 3.54
C GLY A 739 -7.53 -41.27 4.49
N GLN A 740 -8.31 -40.22 4.78
CA GLN A 740 -9.43 -40.30 5.72
C GLN A 740 -10.50 -41.31 5.27
N LEU A 741 -10.79 -41.40 3.96
CA LEU A 741 -11.72 -42.39 3.42
C LEU A 741 -11.34 -43.82 3.86
N TYR A 742 -10.10 -44.23 3.59
CA TYR A 742 -9.63 -45.58 3.92
C TYR A 742 -9.61 -45.82 5.44
N THR A 743 -9.26 -44.80 6.22
CA THR A 743 -9.35 -44.86 7.68
C THR A 743 -10.78 -45.10 8.16
N TYR A 744 -11.76 -44.36 7.62
CA TYR A 744 -13.17 -44.58 7.95
C TYR A 744 -13.69 -45.93 7.48
N MET A 745 -13.29 -46.41 6.30
CA MET A 745 -13.64 -47.76 5.83
C MET A 745 -13.17 -48.84 6.81
N ILE A 746 -11.97 -48.70 7.38
CA ILE A 746 -11.45 -49.62 8.39
C ILE A 746 -12.21 -49.47 9.70
N LEU A 747 -12.53 -48.24 10.13
CA LEU A 747 -13.21 -47.97 11.40
C LEU A 747 -14.67 -48.49 11.44
N ILE A 748 -15.32 -48.75 10.30
CA ILE A 748 -16.60 -49.48 10.25
C ILE A 748 -16.48 -50.86 10.93
N SER A 749 -15.29 -51.48 10.89
CA SER A 749 -15.04 -52.77 11.52
C SER A 749 -15.11 -52.76 13.06
N GLU A 750 -15.17 -51.58 13.69
CA GLU A 750 -15.42 -51.45 15.13
C GLU A 750 -16.83 -51.86 15.53
N ILE A 751 -17.78 -52.02 14.58
CA ILE A 751 -19.13 -52.51 14.86
C ILE A 751 -19.15 -53.86 15.58
N THR A 752 -18.10 -54.68 15.41
CA THR A 752 -17.97 -55.98 16.08
C THR A 752 -17.58 -55.86 17.55
N THR A 753 -16.99 -54.73 17.97
CA THR A 753 -16.44 -54.53 19.32
C THR A 753 -17.51 -54.59 20.42
N PRO A 754 -18.66 -53.88 20.31
CA PRO A 754 -19.76 -54.01 21.27
C PRO A 754 -20.28 -55.44 21.37
N GLU A 755 -20.29 -56.19 20.26
CA GLU A 755 -20.82 -57.56 20.23
C GLU A 755 -19.89 -58.54 20.97
N ILE A 756 -18.57 -58.40 20.79
CA ILE A 756 -17.56 -59.17 21.53
C ILE A 756 -17.59 -58.82 23.02
N ASN A 757 -17.75 -57.54 23.35
CA ASN A 757 -17.89 -57.09 24.73
C ASN A 757 -19.16 -57.63 25.37
N MET A 758 -20.28 -57.63 24.65
CA MET A 758 -21.53 -58.24 25.10
C MET A 758 -21.39 -59.74 25.36
N ARG A 759 -20.64 -60.45 24.50
CA ARG A 759 -20.31 -61.86 24.74
C ARG A 759 -19.59 -62.07 26.05
N TRP A 760 -18.60 -61.22 26.36
CA TRP A 760 -17.85 -61.30 27.61
C TRP A 760 -18.71 -60.92 28.82
N TYR A 761 -19.60 -59.93 28.71
CA TYR A 761 -20.54 -59.57 29.78
C TYR A 761 -21.48 -60.73 30.11
N LEU A 762 -22.03 -61.39 29.09
CA LEU A 762 -22.89 -62.57 29.27
C LEU A 762 -22.13 -63.73 29.90
N ASP A 763 -20.87 -63.95 29.52
CA ASP A 763 -20.02 -64.97 30.12
C ASP A 763 -19.76 -64.68 31.62
N THR A 764 -19.31 -63.46 31.90
CA THR A 764 -18.96 -63.01 33.25
C THR A 764 -20.18 -62.97 34.19
N ALA A 765 -21.37 -62.72 33.64
CA ALA A 765 -22.64 -62.83 34.37
C ALA A 765 -23.13 -64.29 34.56
N GLY A 766 -22.38 -65.29 34.09
CA GLY A 766 -22.74 -66.71 34.20
C GLY A 766 -23.79 -67.19 33.20
N LEU A 767 -24.09 -66.40 32.17
CA LEU A 767 -25.16 -66.65 31.19
C LEU A 767 -24.70 -67.40 29.93
N LYS A 768 -23.59 -68.15 30.00
CA LYS A 768 -23.02 -68.95 28.89
C LYS A 768 -23.99 -69.91 28.21
N ARG A 769 -25.01 -70.39 28.93
CA ARG A 769 -26.01 -71.37 28.43
C ARG A 769 -27.31 -70.71 27.96
N SER A 770 -27.41 -69.38 27.98
CA SER A 770 -28.61 -68.65 27.55
C SER A 770 -28.74 -68.62 26.03
N SER A 771 -29.98 -68.49 25.53
CA SER A 771 -30.26 -68.23 24.11
C SER A 771 -29.62 -66.91 23.64
N ALA A 772 -29.51 -65.92 24.53
CA ALA A 772 -28.84 -64.64 24.25
C ALA A 772 -27.35 -64.83 23.91
N TYR A 773 -26.65 -65.76 24.57
CA TYR A 773 -25.24 -66.06 24.28
C TYR A 773 -25.05 -66.72 22.91
N LEU A 774 -26.01 -67.55 22.49
CA LEU A 774 -26.01 -68.16 21.16
C LEU A 774 -26.32 -67.12 20.07
N LEU A 775 -27.38 -66.34 20.26
CA LEU A 775 -27.79 -65.29 19.32
C LEU A 775 -26.66 -64.28 19.10
N ASN A 776 -26.03 -63.83 20.19
CA ASN A 776 -24.84 -62.98 20.12
C ASN A 776 -23.70 -63.65 19.33
N GLY A 777 -23.48 -64.95 19.46
CA GLY A 777 -22.49 -65.68 18.66
C GLY A 777 -22.79 -65.73 17.17
N ILE A 778 -24.06 -65.86 16.78
CA ILE A 778 -24.48 -65.81 15.37
C ILE A 778 -24.30 -64.39 14.83
N VAL A 779 -24.69 -63.38 15.61
CA VAL A 779 -24.53 -61.96 15.24
C VAL A 779 -23.04 -61.63 15.03
N ILE A 780 -22.16 -62.01 15.96
CA ILE A 780 -20.70 -61.84 15.82
C ILE A 780 -20.17 -62.50 14.55
N PHE A 781 -20.65 -63.69 14.20
CA PHE A 781 -20.19 -64.36 12.98
C PHE A 781 -20.58 -63.57 11.72
N LEU A 782 -21.84 -63.11 11.63
CA LEU A 782 -22.35 -62.37 10.48
C LEU A 782 -21.72 -60.97 10.36
N SER A 783 -21.65 -60.23 11.47
CA SER A 783 -21.05 -58.91 11.51
C SER A 783 -19.56 -58.96 11.17
N TRP A 784 -18.83 -59.97 11.66
CA TRP A 784 -17.41 -60.15 11.38
C TRP A 784 -17.17 -60.48 9.90
N LEU A 785 -17.98 -61.37 9.31
CA LEU A 785 -17.91 -61.68 7.89
C LEU A 785 -18.13 -60.42 7.05
N ALA A 786 -19.15 -59.62 7.37
CA ALA A 786 -19.47 -58.40 6.63
C ALA A 786 -18.39 -57.30 6.82
N ALA A 787 -18.11 -56.92 8.05
CA ALA A 787 -17.32 -55.73 8.38
C ALA A 787 -15.81 -55.98 8.43
N ARG A 788 -15.34 -57.21 8.67
CA ARG A 788 -13.91 -57.54 8.82
C ARG A 788 -13.33 -58.42 7.71
N ILE A 789 -14.17 -59.08 6.92
CA ILE A 789 -13.73 -59.91 5.78
C ILE A 789 -14.12 -59.25 4.45
N LEU A 790 -15.43 -59.10 4.18
CA LEU A 790 -15.91 -58.56 2.91
C LEU A 790 -15.53 -57.09 2.72
N LEU A 791 -15.71 -56.26 3.74
CA LEU A 791 -15.34 -54.84 3.68
C LEU A 791 -13.83 -54.62 3.47
N PHE A 792 -12.98 -55.43 4.09
CA PHE A 792 -11.53 -55.36 3.86
C PHE A 792 -11.17 -55.75 2.43
N GLY A 793 -11.82 -56.80 1.88
CA GLY A 793 -11.68 -57.16 0.47
C GLY A 793 -12.12 -56.03 -0.48
N TYR A 794 -13.25 -55.40 -0.20
CA TYR A 794 -13.73 -54.23 -0.94
C TYR A 794 -12.74 -53.05 -0.84
N MET A 795 -12.18 -52.79 0.35
CA MET A 795 -11.22 -51.72 0.55
C MET A 795 -9.95 -51.95 -0.29
N PHE A 796 -9.37 -53.16 -0.30
CA PHE A 796 -8.21 -53.46 -1.16
C PHE A 796 -8.54 -53.34 -2.65
N TYR A 797 -9.74 -53.74 -3.06
CA TYR A 797 -10.22 -53.52 -4.43
C TYR A 797 -10.32 -52.03 -4.78
N HIS A 798 -10.85 -51.21 -3.86
CA HIS A 798 -10.92 -49.76 -4.04
C HIS A 798 -9.52 -49.12 -4.09
N VAL A 799 -8.60 -49.55 -3.23
CA VAL A 799 -7.19 -49.13 -3.27
C VAL A 799 -6.53 -49.48 -4.61
N TYR A 800 -6.84 -50.65 -5.16
CA TYR A 800 -6.34 -51.05 -6.48
C TYR A 800 -6.89 -50.17 -7.61
N LEU A 801 -8.20 -49.87 -7.60
CA LEU A 801 -8.82 -49.00 -8.60
C LEU A 801 -8.27 -47.56 -8.56
N HIS A 802 -8.00 -47.03 -7.36
CA HIS A 802 -7.53 -45.67 -7.15
C HIS A 802 -6.02 -45.60 -6.88
N TYR A 803 -5.26 -46.58 -7.36
CA TYR A 803 -3.82 -46.68 -7.11
C TYR A 803 -3.06 -45.41 -7.50
N ASP A 804 -3.37 -44.84 -8.66
CA ASP A 804 -2.75 -43.62 -9.19
C ASP A 804 -2.98 -42.39 -8.28
N MET A 805 -4.07 -42.38 -7.50
CA MET A 805 -4.37 -41.32 -6.54
C MET A 805 -3.64 -41.53 -5.20
N ILE A 806 -3.33 -42.77 -4.85
CA ILE A 806 -2.69 -43.14 -3.58
C ILE A 806 -1.18 -42.94 -3.65
N ILE A 807 -0.55 -43.19 -4.81
CA ILE A 807 0.88 -42.93 -5.01
C ILE A 807 1.25 -41.43 -4.90
N GLN A 808 0.25 -40.54 -5.00
CA GLN A 808 0.43 -39.10 -4.83
C GLN A 808 0.43 -38.66 -3.35
N MET A 809 0.00 -39.53 -2.43
CA MET A 809 0.04 -39.26 -0.98
C MET A 809 1.48 -39.19 -0.48
N HIS A 810 1.69 -38.52 0.65
CA HIS A 810 2.99 -38.50 1.30
C HIS A 810 3.47 -39.93 1.61
N THR A 811 4.78 -40.18 1.60
CA THR A 811 5.36 -41.54 1.75
C THR A 811 4.82 -42.27 2.97
N TYR A 812 4.63 -41.57 4.09
CA TYR A 812 4.02 -42.13 5.31
C TYR A 812 2.55 -42.50 5.13
N GLY A 813 1.73 -41.65 4.51
CA GLY A 813 0.33 -41.93 4.23
C GLY A 813 0.16 -43.11 3.26
N TYR A 814 0.94 -43.12 2.18
CA TYR A 814 1.04 -44.26 1.26
C TYR A 814 1.34 -45.57 2.01
N LEU A 815 2.40 -45.57 2.83
CA LEU A 815 2.77 -46.76 3.62
C LEU A 815 1.65 -47.18 4.59
N LEU A 816 1.00 -46.24 5.26
CA LEU A 816 -0.06 -46.55 6.23
C LEU A 816 -1.30 -47.15 5.55
N VAL A 817 -1.70 -46.66 4.37
CA VAL A 817 -2.86 -47.20 3.62
C VAL A 817 -2.64 -48.65 3.18
N PHE A 818 -1.40 -49.07 2.92
CA PHE A 818 -1.10 -50.45 2.54
C PHE A 818 -0.75 -51.35 3.73
N VAL A 819 0.16 -50.92 4.62
CA VAL A 819 0.73 -51.77 5.67
C VAL A 819 -0.30 -52.04 6.77
N VAL A 820 -0.97 -51.00 7.27
CA VAL A 820 -1.89 -51.13 8.42
C VAL A 820 -3.04 -52.08 8.08
N PRO A 821 -3.75 -51.92 6.95
CA PRO A 821 -4.88 -52.80 6.67
C PRO A 821 -4.46 -54.21 6.31
N SER A 822 -3.28 -54.39 5.71
CA SER A 822 -2.74 -55.74 5.42
C SER A 822 -2.50 -56.53 6.70
N VAL A 823 -1.86 -55.89 7.69
CA VAL A 823 -1.63 -56.50 9.00
C VAL A 823 -2.96 -56.79 9.71
N LEU A 824 -3.89 -55.83 9.73
CA LEU A 824 -5.20 -56.00 10.33
C LEU A 824 -6.03 -57.09 9.64
N ALA A 825 -5.93 -57.23 8.32
CA ALA A 825 -6.61 -58.28 7.56
C ALA A 825 -6.12 -59.68 7.96
N VAL A 826 -4.80 -59.87 8.11
CA VAL A 826 -4.22 -61.14 8.58
C VAL A 826 -4.72 -61.49 9.97
N MET A 827 -4.71 -60.51 10.89
CA MET A 827 -5.24 -60.70 12.25
C MET A 827 -6.74 -61.04 12.24
N ASN A 828 -7.53 -60.36 11.41
CA ASN A 828 -8.97 -60.58 11.26
C ASN A 828 -9.29 -61.99 10.73
N LEU A 829 -8.49 -62.52 9.79
CA LEU A 829 -8.62 -63.89 9.29
C LEU A 829 -8.32 -64.92 10.38
N MET A 830 -7.26 -64.70 11.17
CA MET A 830 -6.91 -65.58 12.30
C MET A 830 -8.03 -65.63 13.34
N TRP A 831 -8.58 -64.48 13.70
CA TRP A 831 -9.69 -64.39 14.66
C TRP A 831 -11.00 -64.94 14.09
N PHE A 832 -11.30 -64.73 12.81
CA PHE A 832 -12.46 -65.34 12.16
C PHE A 832 -12.41 -66.86 12.20
N GLY A 833 -11.22 -67.45 11.98
CA GLY A 833 -11.01 -68.89 12.17
C GLY A 833 -11.29 -69.36 13.60
N LYS A 834 -10.95 -68.56 14.63
CA LYS A 834 -11.31 -68.86 16.03
C LYS A 834 -12.83 -68.76 16.26
N ILE A 835 -13.50 -67.77 15.66
CA ILE A 835 -14.97 -67.56 15.77
C ILE A 835 -15.73 -68.72 15.13
N ILE A 836 -15.34 -69.15 13.92
CA ILE A 836 -15.93 -70.32 13.24
C ILE A 836 -15.83 -71.56 14.13
N LYS A 837 -14.62 -71.86 14.63
CA LYS A 837 -14.40 -73.01 15.53
C LYS A 837 -15.25 -72.90 16.80
N GLY A 838 -15.39 -71.69 17.34
CA GLY A 838 -16.23 -71.42 18.52
C GLY A 838 -17.72 -71.67 18.26
N LEU A 839 -18.24 -71.16 17.14
CA LEU A 839 -19.63 -71.32 16.73
C LEU A 839 -19.95 -72.79 16.42
N MET A 840 -19.09 -73.49 15.69
CA MET A 840 -19.25 -74.93 15.42
C MET A 840 -19.30 -75.75 16.71
N LYS A 841 -18.44 -75.44 17.69
CA LYS A 841 -18.47 -76.11 19.01
C LYS A 841 -19.74 -75.82 19.80
N GLN A 842 -20.40 -74.69 19.59
CA GLN A 842 -21.68 -74.37 20.24
C GLN A 842 -22.85 -75.05 19.56
N LEU A 843 -22.90 -75.04 18.22
CA LEU A 843 -23.92 -75.73 17.45
C LEU A 843 -23.86 -77.25 17.67
N ALA A 844 -22.66 -77.82 17.74
CA ALA A 844 -22.45 -79.24 18.04
C ALA A 844 -22.81 -79.64 19.49
N LYS A 845 -23.01 -78.69 20.40
CA LYS A 845 -23.52 -78.94 21.77
C LYS A 845 -25.04 -78.84 21.87
N MET A 846 -25.70 -78.40 20.80
CA MET A 846 -27.17 -78.28 20.71
C MET A 846 -27.81 -79.41 19.89
N GLN A 847 -27.02 -80.12 19.09
CA GLN A 847 -27.33 -81.48 18.64
C GLN A 847 -26.99 -82.45 19.77
#